data_AF-A0A673GG45-F1
#
_entry.id   AF-A0A673GG45-F1
#
_cell.length_a   1.000
_cell.length_b   1.000
_cell.length_c   1.000
_cell.angle_alpha   90.00
_cell.angle_beta   90.00
_cell.angle_gamma   90.00
#
_symmetry.space_group_name_H-M   'P 1'
#
loop_
_entity.id
_entity.type
_entity.pdbx_description
1 polymer ?
#
loop_
_entity_poly.entity_id
_entity_poly.type
_entity_poly.pdbx_seq_one_letter_code
_entity_poly.pdbx_strand_id
1 'polypeptide(L)'
;MEALIPVINKLQDVFNTVGADVIQLPQIAVVGTQVIIVSLIMSLSMLFPTGVDGEEWGKFLHTKNKIYTDFDEIRQEIENETERVSGNNKGISDEPIHLKIFSPHVVNLTLVDLPGITKVPVGDQPKDIELQIRELILKYISNPNCIILAVTAANTDMATSEALKVAREVDPDGRRTLAVVTKLDLMDAGTDAMDVLMGRVIPVKLGLIGVVNRSQLDINNKKSVADSIRDEHAFLQKKYPSLANRNGTKYLARTLNRLLMHHIRDCLPELKTRINVLAAQYQSLLSSYGEPVEDMSSTLLQLITKFATEYCNTIEGTAKYIETAELCGGARICYIFHETFGRTLESVDPLGGLTTIDVLTAIRNATGPRPALFVPEVSFELLVKRQVKRLEEPSLRCVELVHEEMQRIIQHCSNYSTQELLRFPKLHDAIVEVVTSLLRKRLPVTNEMVHNLVAIELAYINTKHPDFADACGLMNNNIESILVVFVTGAEWLTVQSCGGVLVCACQMAGGAQGEQEGGSGTWRGMLKKGDEGQGEDKTKPQSSVLASPQKGYAVNLLDVPVPVARKLSAREQRDCEVIERLIKSYFLIVRKNIQDSVPKAVMHFLVNHVKDSLQSELVGQLYKPALLDDLLTESEDMAQRRNEAADMLKALQKASHVIAEIRETHLW
;
A
#
# COMPACT_ATOMS: atom_id res chain seq x y z
N MET A 1 -46.90 21.64 -0.37
CA MET A 1 -46.35 21.03 -1.61
C MET A 1 -45.50 22.02 -2.42
N GLU A 2 -45.88 23.29 -2.61
CA GLU A 2 -45.10 24.29 -3.37
C GLU A 2 -43.66 24.56 -2.84
N ALA A 3 -43.35 24.14 -1.61
CA ALA A 3 -42.06 24.32 -0.96
C ALA A 3 -40.94 23.37 -1.43
N LEU A 4 -41.23 22.27 -2.15
CA LEU A 4 -40.21 21.27 -2.51
C LEU A 4 -39.20 21.76 -3.55
N ILE A 5 -39.64 22.53 -4.54
CA ILE A 5 -38.78 23.01 -5.63
C ILE A 5 -37.80 24.09 -5.16
N PRO A 6 -38.20 25.10 -4.36
CA PRO A 6 -37.26 26.02 -3.73
C PRO A 6 -36.18 25.31 -2.91
N VAL A 7 -36.50 24.17 -2.29
CA VAL A 7 -35.53 23.41 -1.50
C VAL A 7 -34.51 22.69 -2.39
N ILE A 8 -34.94 22.06 -3.48
CA ILE A 8 -33.98 21.50 -4.46
C ILE A 8 -33.09 22.60 -5.03
N ASN A 9 -33.62 23.79 -5.30
CA ASN A 9 -32.82 24.92 -5.78
C ASN A 9 -31.80 25.39 -4.73
N LYS A 10 -32.17 25.41 -3.43
CA LYS A 10 -31.22 25.66 -2.34
C LYS A 10 -30.13 24.59 -2.27
N LEU A 11 -30.49 23.31 -2.46
CA LEU A 11 -29.52 22.21 -2.48
C LEU A 11 -28.56 22.32 -3.66
N GLN A 12 -29.06 22.67 -4.85
CA GLN A 12 -28.23 22.96 -6.03
C GLN A 12 -27.25 24.09 -5.74
N ASP A 13 -27.72 25.21 -5.17
CA ASP A 13 -26.85 26.33 -4.81
C ASP A 13 -25.74 25.90 -3.81
N VAL A 14 -26.05 25.06 -2.82
CA VAL A 14 -25.05 24.55 -1.85
C VAL A 14 -23.98 23.71 -2.56
N PHE A 15 -24.36 22.76 -3.42
CA PHE A 15 -23.39 21.87 -4.07
C PHE A 15 -22.58 22.55 -5.17
N ASN A 16 -23.15 23.55 -5.84
CA ASN A 16 -22.44 24.36 -6.83
C ASN A 16 -21.29 25.15 -6.22
N THR A 17 -21.40 25.60 -4.96
CA THR A 17 -20.30 26.31 -4.29
C THR A 17 -19.08 25.44 -3.99
N VAL A 18 -19.23 24.11 -4.02
CA VAL A 18 -18.16 23.15 -3.73
C VAL A 18 -17.76 22.34 -4.97
N GLY A 19 -18.28 22.67 -6.15
CA GLY A 19 -17.94 22.01 -7.41
C GLY A 19 -18.31 20.51 -7.46
N ALA A 20 -19.38 20.11 -6.76
CA ALA A 20 -19.65 18.69 -6.51
C ALA A 20 -20.63 18.07 -7.53
N ASP A 21 -20.10 17.36 -8.53
CA ASP A 21 -20.85 16.39 -9.37
C ASP A 21 -21.27 15.13 -8.58
N VAL A 22 -20.86 15.02 -7.31
CA VAL A 22 -20.96 13.81 -6.47
C VAL A 22 -22.41 13.46 -6.09
N ILE A 23 -23.32 14.45 -6.10
CA ILE A 23 -24.70 14.29 -5.66
C ILE A 23 -25.69 14.47 -6.81
N GLN A 24 -26.43 13.40 -7.06
CA GLN A 24 -27.41 13.29 -8.13
C GLN A 24 -28.75 13.93 -7.72
N LEU A 25 -28.89 15.23 -7.99
CA LEU A 25 -30.12 15.96 -7.70
C LEU A 25 -31.21 15.67 -8.74
N PRO A 26 -32.49 15.69 -8.33
CA PRO A 26 -33.61 15.56 -9.26
C PRO A 26 -33.73 16.80 -10.16
N GLN A 27 -33.74 16.59 -11.47
CA GLN A 27 -33.77 17.67 -12.47
C GLN A 27 -34.49 17.23 -13.75
N ILE A 28 -34.98 18.19 -14.54
CA ILE A 28 -35.49 17.93 -15.89
C ILE A 28 -34.43 18.38 -16.90
N ALA A 29 -33.90 17.45 -17.69
CA ALA A 29 -32.99 17.76 -18.78
C ALA A 29 -33.74 17.74 -20.12
N VAL A 30 -33.59 18.81 -20.90
CA VAL A 30 -34.23 18.92 -22.21
C VAL A 30 -33.26 18.44 -23.28
N VAL A 31 -33.69 17.47 -24.10
CA VAL A 31 -32.89 16.90 -25.19
C VAL A 31 -33.66 17.05 -26.49
N GLY A 32 -33.04 17.68 -27.50
CA GLY A 32 -33.69 17.97 -28.77
C GLY A 32 -32.72 18.48 -29.83
N THR A 33 -33.26 18.84 -30.99
CA THR A 33 -32.51 19.53 -32.05
C THR A 33 -32.54 21.06 -31.85
N GLN A 34 -31.48 21.73 -32.34
CA GLN A 34 -30.94 23.05 -31.96
C GLN A 34 -31.82 24.30 -31.81
N VAL A 35 -33.15 24.26 -31.96
CA VAL A 35 -33.92 25.52 -32.12
C VAL A 35 -35.24 25.57 -31.34
N ILE A 36 -35.55 24.56 -30.52
CA ILE A 36 -36.91 24.44 -29.99
C ILE A 36 -37.04 25.04 -28.57
N ILE A 37 -35.94 25.15 -27.81
CA ILE A 37 -36.01 25.21 -26.34
C ILE A 37 -36.09 26.64 -25.80
N VAL A 38 -35.27 27.60 -26.28
CA VAL A 38 -35.36 29.02 -25.86
C VAL A 38 -36.76 29.60 -26.08
N SER A 39 -37.41 29.24 -27.21
CA SER A 39 -38.80 29.63 -27.48
C SER A 39 -39.82 28.88 -26.61
N LEU A 40 -39.60 27.61 -26.25
CA LEU A 40 -40.48 26.86 -25.35
C LEU A 40 -40.41 27.41 -23.92
N ILE A 41 -39.20 27.68 -23.42
CA ILE A 41 -38.94 28.20 -22.07
C ILE A 41 -39.47 29.62 -21.93
N MET A 42 -39.21 30.53 -22.88
CA MET A 42 -39.83 31.87 -22.87
C MET A 42 -41.36 31.80 -22.94
N SER A 43 -41.93 30.81 -23.62
CA SER A 43 -43.40 30.64 -23.72
C SER A 43 -44.01 30.02 -22.46
N LEU A 44 -43.26 29.18 -21.74
CA LEU A 44 -43.63 28.64 -20.43
C LEU A 44 -43.55 29.71 -19.32
N SER A 45 -42.76 30.77 -19.51
CA SER A 45 -42.59 31.84 -18.52
C SER A 45 -43.77 32.81 -18.37
N MET A 46 -44.80 32.76 -19.23
CA MET A 46 -45.79 33.84 -19.38
C MET A 46 -47.25 33.33 -19.38
N LEU A 47 -47.61 32.43 -18.44
CA LEU A 47 -48.74 31.50 -18.59
C LEU A 47 -50.13 31.92 -18.04
N PHE A 48 -50.36 33.13 -17.50
CA PHE A 48 -51.70 33.52 -16.98
C PHE A 48 -52.07 34.98 -17.25
N PRO A 49 -53.30 35.31 -17.72
CA PRO A 49 -53.79 36.67 -17.77
C PRO A 49 -54.64 37.04 -16.53
N THR A 50 -54.49 38.31 -16.14
CA THR A 50 -55.33 39.15 -15.26
C THR A 50 -55.33 38.87 -13.75
N GLY A 51 -54.75 39.83 -12.99
CA GLY A 51 -55.07 40.10 -11.59
C GLY A 51 -53.88 40.49 -10.72
N VAL A 52 -53.67 41.80 -10.52
CA VAL A 52 -52.80 42.49 -9.55
C VAL A 52 -51.29 42.55 -9.90
N ASP A 53 -50.75 43.76 -9.86
CA ASP A 53 -49.36 44.14 -10.12
C ASP A 53 -48.35 43.24 -9.38
N GLY A 54 -47.58 42.45 -10.13
CA GLY A 54 -46.39 41.76 -9.66
C GLY A 54 -45.33 41.83 -10.75
N GLU A 55 -44.22 42.53 -10.49
CA GLU A 55 -43.14 42.73 -11.46
C GLU A 55 -42.42 41.40 -11.76
N GLU A 56 -42.22 41.10 -13.05
CA GLU A 56 -41.42 39.98 -13.52
C GLU A 56 -39.94 40.37 -13.58
N TRP A 57 -39.05 39.48 -13.15
CA TRP A 57 -37.61 39.75 -13.20
C TRP A 57 -36.78 38.48 -13.20
N GLY A 58 -35.52 38.60 -13.61
CA GLY A 58 -34.53 37.54 -13.64
C GLY A 58 -33.26 37.88 -12.86
N LYS A 59 -32.50 36.85 -12.51
CA LYS A 59 -31.23 36.99 -11.79
C LYS A 59 -30.28 35.85 -12.13
N PHE A 60 -29.04 36.19 -12.44
CA PHE A 60 -27.98 35.22 -12.66
C PHE A 60 -27.14 34.97 -11.40
N LEU A 61 -26.53 33.79 -11.33
CA LEU A 61 -25.58 33.46 -10.27
C LEU A 61 -24.29 34.28 -10.39
N HIS A 62 -23.75 34.47 -11.61
CA HIS A 62 -22.48 35.18 -11.84
C HIS A 62 -22.59 36.69 -11.59
N THR A 63 -23.75 37.31 -11.86
CA THR A 63 -23.97 38.75 -11.59
C THR A 63 -24.45 39.06 -10.16
N LYS A 64 -24.48 38.04 -9.28
CA LYS A 64 -24.75 38.08 -7.83
C LYS A 64 -26.02 38.79 -7.36
N ASN A 65 -26.11 40.12 -7.48
CA ASN A 65 -27.21 40.93 -6.92
C ASN A 65 -27.95 41.77 -7.97
N LYS A 66 -27.50 41.79 -9.23
CA LYS A 66 -28.19 42.50 -10.31
C LYS A 66 -29.54 41.81 -10.61
N ILE A 67 -30.60 42.62 -10.63
CA ILE A 67 -31.97 42.21 -10.99
C ILE A 67 -32.23 42.72 -12.40
N TYR A 68 -32.68 41.81 -13.27
CA TYR A 68 -33.01 42.10 -14.66
C TYR A 68 -34.52 42.16 -14.81
N THR A 69 -35.08 43.32 -15.14
CA THR A 69 -36.51 43.48 -15.42
C THR A 69 -36.83 43.36 -16.91
N ASP A 70 -35.83 43.57 -17.78
CA ASP A 70 -35.93 43.40 -19.23
C ASP A 70 -35.44 42.01 -19.65
N PHE A 71 -36.33 41.22 -20.28
CA PHE A 71 -36.01 39.89 -20.78
C PHE A 71 -35.13 39.92 -22.04
N ASP A 72 -35.10 41.02 -22.79
CA ASP A 72 -34.16 41.17 -23.90
C ASP A 72 -32.73 41.38 -23.37
N GLU A 73 -32.57 42.05 -22.21
CA GLU A 73 -31.28 42.15 -21.51
C GLU A 73 -30.83 40.78 -20.97
N ILE A 74 -31.76 39.97 -20.43
CA ILE A 74 -31.46 38.60 -20.00
C ILE A 74 -30.95 37.75 -21.18
N ARG A 75 -31.58 37.87 -22.35
CA ARG A 75 -31.14 37.15 -23.55
C ARG A 75 -29.73 37.55 -23.95
N GLN A 76 -29.46 38.85 -24.05
CA GLN A 76 -28.15 39.37 -24.38
C GLN A 76 -27.09 38.92 -23.36
N GLU A 77 -27.44 38.88 -22.07
CA GLU A 77 -26.54 38.40 -21.02
C GLU A 77 -26.21 36.91 -21.16
N ILE A 78 -27.17 36.06 -21.53
CA ILE A 78 -26.91 34.65 -21.82
C ILE A 78 -25.96 34.52 -23.02
N GLU A 79 -26.19 35.29 -24.08
CA GLU A 79 -25.32 35.30 -25.27
C GLU A 79 -23.90 35.76 -24.90
N ASN A 80 -23.77 36.87 -24.17
CA ASN A 80 -22.49 37.40 -23.69
C ASN A 80 -21.73 36.40 -22.83
N GLU A 81 -22.41 35.76 -21.87
CA GLU A 81 -21.79 34.79 -20.95
C GLU A 81 -21.38 33.52 -21.70
N THR A 82 -22.19 33.07 -22.65
CA THR A 82 -21.87 31.93 -23.52
C THR A 82 -20.63 32.26 -24.37
N GLU A 83 -20.57 33.43 -25.00
CA GLU A 83 -19.42 33.88 -25.80
C GLU A 83 -18.15 34.06 -24.95
N ARG A 84 -18.30 34.53 -23.69
CA ARG A 84 -17.19 34.70 -22.75
C ARG A 84 -16.50 33.39 -22.42
N VAL A 85 -17.27 32.32 -22.19
CA VAL A 85 -16.75 31.01 -21.76
C VAL A 85 -16.38 30.13 -22.95
N SER A 86 -17.22 30.07 -23.98
CA SER A 86 -17.01 29.21 -25.16
C SER A 86 -16.14 29.84 -26.26
N GLY A 87 -15.85 31.14 -26.15
CA GLY A 87 -15.16 31.94 -27.16
C GLY A 87 -16.05 32.25 -28.37
N ASN A 88 -15.58 33.15 -29.25
CA ASN A 88 -16.35 33.61 -30.41
C ASN A 88 -16.50 32.55 -31.54
N ASN A 89 -15.97 31.33 -31.33
CA ASN A 89 -15.89 30.26 -32.34
C ASN A 89 -17.02 29.21 -32.23
N LYS A 90 -18.13 29.51 -31.53
CA LYS A 90 -19.28 28.60 -31.38
C LYS A 90 -18.91 27.23 -30.78
N GLY A 91 -17.89 27.22 -29.91
CA GLY A 91 -17.51 26.05 -29.12
C GLY A 91 -18.58 25.71 -28.06
N ILE A 92 -18.40 24.58 -27.38
CA ILE A 92 -19.29 24.15 -26.30
C ILE A 92 -18.48 24.08 -25.02
N SER A 93 -19.06 24.59 -23.94
CA SER A 93 -18.52 24.49 -22.59
C SER A 93 -19.38 23.54 -21.77
N ASP A 94 -18.76 22.86 -20.80
CA ASP A 94 -19.42 22.06 -19.78
C ASP A 94 -19.82 22.87 -18.54
N GLU A 95 -19.44 24.16 -18.48
CA GLU A 95 -19.77 25.08 -17.40
C GLU A 95 -21.23 25.61 -17.53
N PRO A 96 -22.12 25.35 -16.55
CA PRO A 96 -23.53 25.71 -16.63
C PRO A 96 -23.83 27.17 -16.25
N ILE A 97 -24.69 27.83 -17.04
CA ILE A 97 -25.22 29.17 -16.73
C ILE A 97 -26.48 29.03 -15.86
N HIS A 98 -26.46 29.62 -14.66
CA HIS A 98 -27.56 29.57 -13.70
C HIS A 98 -28.41 30.85 -13.75
N LEU A 99 -29.65 30.71 -14.23
CA LEU A 99 -30.64 31.79 -14.33
C LEU A 99 -31.88 31.45 -13.51
N LYS A 100 -32.31 32.38 -12.65
CA LYS A 100 -33.59 32.30 -11.91
C LYS A 100 -34.53 33.37 -12.46
N ILE A 101 -35.71 32.96 -12.92
CA ILE A 101 -36.78 33.84 -13.37
C ILE A 101 -37.91 33.82 -12.33
N PHE A 102 -38.38 35.00 -11.95
CA PHE A 102 -39.48 35.21 -11.04
C PHE A 102 -40.63 35.86 -11.80
N SER A 103 -41.77 35.20 -11.81
CA SER A 103 -43.00 35.71 -12.40
C SER A 103 -44.22 35.15 -11.64
N PRO A 104 -45.29 35.92 -11.47
CA PRO A 104 -46.55 35.41 -10.91
C PRO A 104 -47.26 34.44 -11.86
N HIS A 105 -46.79 34.35 -13.11
CA HIS A 105 -47.40 33.57 -14.18
C HIS A 105 -46.71 32.23 -14.44
N VAL A 106 -45.70 31.88 -13.64
CA VAL A 106 -44.96 30.61 -13.76
C VAL A 106 -45.20 29.71 -12.58
N VAL A 107 -45.02 28.42 -12.83
CA VAL A 107 -44.94 27.42 -11.78
C VAL A 107 -43.47 27.19 -11.46
N ASN A 108 -43.16 26.95 -10.19
CA ASN A 108 -41.82 26.55 -9.79
C ASN A 108 -41.39 25.34 -10.64
N LEU A 109 -40.34 25.49 -11.44
CA LEU A 109 -39.86 24.46 -12.35
C LEU A 109 -38.37 24.71 -12.61
N THR A 110 -37.57 23.65 -12.51
CA THR A 110 -36.13 23.71 -12.79
C THR A 110 -35.85 22.88 -14.04
N LEU A 111 -35.30 23.53 -15.05
CA LEU A 111 -35.04 22.96 -16.38
C LEU A 111 -33.55 23.15 -16.68
N VAL A 112 -32.92 22.10 -17.21
CA VAL A 112 -31.58 22.15 -17.78
C VAL A 112 -31.73 22.13 -19.29
N ASP A 113 -31.40 23.27 -19.93
CA ASP A 113 -31.35 23.37 -21.38
C ASP A 113 -29.99 22.85 -21.86
N LEU A 114 -30.00 21.89 -22.78
CA LEU A 114 -28.80 21.27 -23.32
C LEU A 114 -28.63 21.64 -24.80
N PRO A 115 -27.39 21.78 -25.28
CA PRO A 115 -27.12 22.05 -26.69
C PRO A 115 -27.82 21.04 -27.59
N GLY A 116 -28.44 21.53 -28.67
CA GLY A 116 -29.15 20.65 -29.58
C GLY A 116 -28.20 19.75 -30.39
N ILE A 117 -28.64 18.52 -30.65
CA ILE A 117 -27.86 17.52 -31.39
C ILE A 117 -27.69 18.00 -32.85
N THR A 118 -26.44 18.08 -33.32
CA THR A 118 -26.08 18.35 -34.72
C THR A 118 -25.14 17.31 -35.27
N LYS A 119 -25.34 16.92 -36.53
CA LYS A 119 -24.53 15.91 -37.24
C LYS A 119 -23.44 16.51 -38.12
N VAL A 120 -23.51 17.81 -38.40
CA VAL A 120 -22.58 18.49 -39.31
C VAL A 120 -22.05 19.73 -38.60
N PRO A 121 -20.72 19.82 -38.38
CA PRO A 121 -20.12 21.03 -37.81
C PRO A 121 -20.33 22.20 -38.77
N VAL A 122 -20.73 23.35 -38.22
CA VAL A 122 -20.93 24.59 -38.99
C VAL A 122 -19.95 25.67 -38.55
N GLY A 123 -19.31 26.34 -39.51
CA GLY A 123 -18.31 27.38 -39.23
C GLY A 123 -17.02 26.81 -38.64
N ASP A 124 -16.52 27.41 -37.57
CA ASP A 124 -15.26 27.05 -36.90
C ASP A 124 -15.41 25.96 -35.82
N GLN A 125 -16.54 25.25 -35.81
CA GLN A 125 -16.77 24.15 -34.87
C GLN A 125 -15.82 22.97 -35.13
N PRO A 126 -15.35 22.30 -34.07
CA PRO A 126 -14.46 21.15 -34.21
C PRO A 126 -15.19 19.97 -34.86
N LYS A 127 -14.43 19.08 -35.54
CA LYS A 127 -15.02 17.96 -36.30
C LYS A 127 -15.75 16.94 -35.42
N ASP A 128 -15.41 16.91 -34.14
CA ASP A 128 -15.97 16.05 -33.08
C ASP A 128 -17.08 16.74 -32.27
N ILE A 129 -17.62 17.88 -32.72
CA ILE A 129 -18.67 18.62 -31.99
C ILE A 129 -19.90 17.76 -31.68
N GLU A 130 -20.27 16.83 -32.56
CA GLU A 130 -21.38 15.90 -32.34
C GLU A 130 -21.11 14.99 -31.12
N LEU A 131 -19.88 14.49 -30.99
CA LEU A 131 -19.46 13.65 -29.87
C LEU A 131 -19.43 14.48 -28.58
N GLN A 132 -18.90 15.69 -28.60
CA GLN A 132 -18.86 16.58 -27.44
C GLN A 132 -20.28 16.93 -26.95
N ILE A 133 -21.20 17.29 -27.86
CA ILE A 133 -22.62 17.53 -27.52
C ILE A 133 -23.23 16.28 -26.89
N ARG A 134 -22.99 15.12 -27.49
CA ARG A 134 -23.53 13.85 -27.03
C ARG A 134 -23.00 13.48 -25.65
N GLU A 135 -21.70 13.61 -25.42
CA GLU A 135 -21.06 13.38 -24.12
C GLU A 135 -21.61 14.33 -23.05
N LEU A 136 -21.78 15.61 -23.38
CA LEU A 136 -22.41 16.58 -22.49
C LEU A 136 -23.85 16.19 -22.15
N ILE A 137 -24.67 15.83 -23.15
CA ILE A 137 -26.04 15.36 -22.92
C ILE A 137 -26.02 14.13 -22.00
N LEU A 138 -25.19 13.13 -22.31
CA LEU A 138 -25.05 11.90 -21.52
C LEU A 138 -24.62 12.18 -20.08
N LYS A 139 -23.75 13.17 -19.83
CA LYS A 139 -23.37 13.61 -18.47
C LYS A 139 -24.60 13.95 -17.63
N TYR A 140 -25.58 14.68 -18.20
CA TYR A 140 -26.80 15.07 -17.49
C TYR A 140 -27.87 13.96 -17.44
N ILE A 141 -28.14 13.28 -18.55
CA ILE A 141 -29.25 12.31 -18.63
C ILE A 141 -28.90 10.93 -18.05
N SER A 142 -27.62 10.59 -17.88
CA SER A 142 -27.19 9.34 -17.23
C SER A 142 -27.52 9.33 -15.74
N ASN A 143 -27.77 10.50 -15.13
CA ASN A 143 -28.28 10.58 -13.77
C ASN A 143 -29.66 9.90 -13.68
N PRO A 144 -29.84 8.83 -12.87
CA PRO A 144 -31.11 8.12 -12.74
C PRO A 144 -32.24 9.00 -12.18
N ASN A 145 -31.88 10.04 -11.42
CA ASN A 145 -32.82 11.02 -10.87
C ASN A 145 -33.18 12.13 -11.88
N CYS A 146 -32.73 12.06 -13.13
CA CYS A 146 -33.09 13.02 -14.15
C CYS A 146 -34.33 12.59 -14.94
N ILE A 147 -35.33 13.48 -15.06
CA ILE A 147 -36.43 13.35 -16.01
C ILE A 147 -35.97 13.85 -17.38
N ILE A 148 -36.09 13.02 -18.40
CA ILE A 148 -35.65 13.34 -19.76
C ILE A 148 -36.84 13.92 -20.52
N LEU A 149 -36.71 15.15 -20.99
CA LEU A 149 -37.69 15.79 -21.87
C LEU A 149 -37.22 15.66 -23.33
N ALA A 150 -37.71 14.64 -24.03
CA ALA A 150 -37.33 14.34 -25.41
C ALA A 150 -38.17 15.14 -26.40
N VAL A 151 -37.61 16.21 -26.95
CA VAL A 151 -38.30 17.14 -27.84
C VAL A 151 -38.09 16.74 -29.30
N THR A 152 -39.19 16.48 -30.01
CA THR A 152 -39.20 16.05 -31.41
C THR A 152 -40.19 16.89 -32.23
N ALA A 153 -39.90 17.13 -33.50
CA ALA A 153 -40.80 17.85 -34.40
C ALA A 153 -41.77 16.87 -35.10
N ALA A 154 -43.04 17.26 -35.23
CA ALA A 154 -44.11 16.44 -35.81
C ALA A 154 -43.98 16.24 -37.32
N ASN A 155 -43.29 17.16 -38.01
CA ASN A 155 -43.06 17.10 -39.44
C ASN A 155 -41.89 16.17 -39.84
N THR A 156 -41.24 15.53 -38.86
CA THR A 156 -40.19 14.53 -39.07
C THR A 156 -40.64 13.18 -38.54
N ASP A 157 -40.14 12.08 -39.13
CA ASP A 157 -40.44 10.75 -38.62
C ASP A 157 -39.88 10.57 -37.20
N MET A 158 -40.78 10.44 -36.24
CA MET A 158 -40.44 10.34 -34.83
C MET A 158 -39.67 9.06 -34.49
N ALA A 159 -39.77 8.00 -35.30
CA ALA A 159 -38.96 6.79 -35.12
C ALA A 159 -37.46 7.05 -35.31
N THR A 160 -37.11 8.09 -36.07
CA THR A 160 -35.73 8.49 -36.35
C THR A 160 -35.18 9.59 -35.43
N SER A 161 -35.99 10.05 -34.47
CA SER A 161 -35.63 11.14 -33.55
C SER A 161 -34.38 10.85 -32.73
N GLU A 162 -33.36 11.70 -32.86
CA GLU A 162 -32.12 11.59 -32.10
C GLU A 162 -32.35 11.80 -30.59
N ALA A 163 -33.31 12.67 -30.21
CA ALA A 163 -33.66 12.87 -28.81
C ALA A 163 -34.19 11.59 -28.15
N LEU A 164 -35.02 10.82 -28.86
CA LEU A 164 -35.55 9.55 -28.37
C LEU A 164 -34.52 8.43 -28.43
N LYS A 165 -33.61 8.43 -29.41
CA LYS A 165 -32.50 7.46 -29.47
C LYS A 165 -31.58 7.62 -28.27
N VAL A 166 -31.10 8.83 -28.01
CA VAL A 166 -30.21 9.14 -26.88
C VAL A 166 -30.92 8.88 -25.54
N ALA A 167 -32.22 9.18 -25.43
CA ALA A 167 -32.99 8.83 -24.24
C ALA A 167 -33.10 7.31 -24.01
N ARG A 168 -33.33 6.50 -25.06
CA ARG A 168 -33.41 5.04 -24.96
C ARG A 168 -32.11 4.37 -24.56
N GLU A 169 -30.96 4.97 -24.84
CA GLU A 169 -29.65 4.45 -24.41
C GLU A 169 -29.51 4.45 -22.89
N VAL A 170 -30.09 5.45 -22.20
CA VAL A 170 -30.01 5.61 -20.74
C VAL A 170 -31.31 5.29 -19.99
N ASP A 171 -32.43 5.13 -20.71
CA ASP A 171 -33.76 4.78 -20.21
C ASP A 171 -34.50 3.89 -21.24
N PRO A 172 -34.08 2.62 -21.41
CA PRO A 172 -34.63 1.73 -22.43
C PRO A 172 -36.13 1.42 -22.24
N ASP A 173 -36.59 1.43 -20.98
CA ASP A 173 -38.00 1.19 -20.62
C ASP A 173 -38.87 2.46 -20.74
N GLY A 174 -38.26 3.63 -20.94
CA GLY A 174 -38.94 4.93 -21.02
C GLY A 174 -39.63 5.34 -19.71
N ARG A 175 -39.12 4.93 -18.55
CA ARG A 175 -39.75 5.17 -17.22
C ARG A 175 -39.68 6.63 -16.81
N ARG A 176 -38.60 7.32 -17.17
CA ARG A 176 -38.30 8.71 -16.79
C ARG A 176 -38.22 9.63 -18.00
N THR A 177 -38.70 9.19 -19.16
CA THR A 177 -38.70 9.94 -20.41
C THR A 177 -40.12 10.43 -20.75
N LEU A 178 -40.27 11.75 -20.90
CA LEU A 178 -41.47 12.41 -21.42
C LEU A 178 -41.19 12.91 -22.85
N ALA A 179 -42.01 12.52 -23.81
CA ALA A 179 -41.85 12.98 -25.19
C ALA A 179 -42.71 14.22 -25.47
N VAL A 180 -42.10 15.24 -26.06
CA VAL A 180 -42.79 16.47 -26.48
C VAL A 180 -42.76 16.57 -27.99
N VAL A 181 -43.94 16.68 -28.60
CA VAL A 181 -44.13 16.75 -30.05
C VAL A 181 -44.46 18.19 -30.44
N THR A 182 -43.50 18.86 -31.08
CA THR A 182 -43.65 20.26 -31.51
C THR A 182 -44.06 20.37 -32.97
N LYS A 183 -44.44 21.57 -33.44
CA LYS A 183 -44.71 21.85 -34.86
C LYS A 183 -45.85 21.00 -35.47
N LEU A 184 -46.90 20.70 -34.68
CA LEU A 184 -48.07 19.93 -35.14
C LEU A 184 -48.85 20.62 -36.30
N ASP A 185 -48.70 21.93 -36.40
CA ASP A 185 -49.25 22.81 -37.43
C ASP A 185 -48.56 22.65 -38.79
N LEU A 186 -47.28 22.25 -38.80
CA LEU A 186 -46.46 22.07 -40.00
C LEU A 186 -46.46 20.64 -40.56
N MET A 187 -47.41 19.81 -40.14
CA MET A 187 -47.57 18.46 -40.71
C MET A 187 -48.17 18.52 -42.12
N ASP A 188 -47.75 17.59 -42.98
CA ASP A 188 -48.24 17.48 -44.35
C ASP A 188 -49.76 17.29 -44.38
N ALA A 189 -50.42 17.97 -45.33
CA ALA A 189 -51.86 17.89 -45.48
C ALA A 189 -52.29 16.44 -45.76
N GLY A 190 -53.19 15.90 -44.93
CA GLY A 190 -53.63 14.51 -44.98
C GLY A 190 -52.92 13.57 -44.00
N THR A 191 -51.91 14.06 -43.27
CA THR A 191 -51.29 13.33 -42.14
C THR A 191 -51.70 13.91 -40.79
N ASP A 192 -51.73 13.07 -39.76
CA ASP A 192 -51.98 13.48 -38.39
C ASP A 192 -51.04 12.75 -37.41
N ALA A 193 -50.85 13.33 -36.23
CA ALA A 193 -50.01 12.76 -35.18
C ALA A 193 -50.83 11.97 -34.14
N MET A 194 -52.06 11.55 -34.47
CA MET A 194 -53.00 10.98 -33.50
C MET A 194 -52.47 9.68 -32.89
N ASP A 195 -51.97 8.76 -33.71
CA ASP A 195 -51.41 7.49 -33.25
C ASP A 195 -50.16 7.70 -32.39
N VAL A 196 -49.38 8.74 -32.67
CA VAL A 196 -48.19 9.08 -31.89
C VAL A 196 -48.60 9.67 -30.53
N LEU A 197 -49.50 10.66 -30.52
CA LEU A 197 -49.99 11.29 -29.28
C LEU A 197 -50.76 10.32 -28.37
N MET A 198 -51.40 9.29 -28.94
CA MET A 198 -52.00 8.19 -28.17
C MET A 198 -50.98 7.17 -27.63
N GLY A 199 -49.70 7.29 -28.00
CA GLY A 199 -48.64 6.39 -27.54
C GLY A 199 -48.63 5.02 -28.22
N ARG A 200 -49.25 4.88 -29.40
CA ARG A 200 -49.28 3.61 -30.15
C ARG A 200 -47.96 3.32 -30.89
N VAL A 201 -47.26 4.38 -31.30
CA VAL A 201 -46.04 4.29 -32.11
C VAL A 201 -44.78 4.24 -31.24
N ILE A 202 -44.72 5.04 -30.17
CA ILE A 202 -43.53 5.17 -29.31
C ILE A 202 -43.94 4.89 -27.86
N PRO A 203 -43.43 3.81 -27.26
CA PRO A 203 -43.73 3.50 -25.86
C PRO A 203 -42.86 4.36 -24.93
N VAL A 204 -43.45 5.41 -24.37
CA VAL A 204 -42.88 6.19 -23.24
C VAL A 204 -43.86 6.18 -22.07
N LYS A 205 -43.38 5.95 -20.84
CA LYS A 205 -44.24 5.74 -19.67
C LYS A 205 -44.79 7.04 -19.10
N LEU A 206 -44.07 8.15 -19.22
CA LEU A 206 -44.54 9.47 -18.78
C LEU A 206 -45.56 10.11 -19.76
N GLY A 207 -45.69 9.54 -20.96
CA GLY A 207 -46.64 9.97 -22.00
C GLY A 207 -46.03 10.86 -23.08
N LEU A 208 -46.89 11.30 -23.99
CA LEU A 208 -46.56 12.22 -25.08
C LEU A 208 -47.44 13.46 -25.00
N ILE A 209 -46.84 14.64 -25.19
CA ILE A 209 -47.54 15.92 -25.16
C ILE A 209 -47.20 16.71 -26.41
N GLY A 210 -48.23 17.05 -27.17
CA GLY A 210 -48.18 17.89 -28.35
C GLY A 210 -48.25 19.37 -28.01
N VAL A 211 -47.41 20.19 -28.66
CA VAL A 211 -47.38 21.65 -28.49
C VAL A 211 -47.24 22.37 -29.83
N VAL A 212 -47.83 23.56 -29.92
CA VAL A 212 -47.70 24.46 -31.07
C VAL A 212 -47.12 25.78 -30.59
N ASN A 213 -45.98 26.16 -31.17
CA ASN A 213 -45.23 27.35 -30.79
C ASN A 213 -45.31 28.41 -31.90
N ARG A 214 -44.80 29.61 -31.60
CA ARG A 214 -44.61 30.69 -32.58
C ARG A 214 -43.74 30.22 -33.75
N SER A 215 -44.18 30.52 -34.96
CA SER A 215 -43.37 30.37 -36.18
C SER A 215 -42.29 31.46 -36.25
N GLN A 216 -41.32 31.30 -37.17
CA GLN A 216 -40.31 32.33 -37.40
C GLN A 216 -40.94 33.68 -37.81
N LEU A 217 -42.04 33.64 -38.57
CA LEU A 217 -42.78 34.84 -38.95
C LEU A 217 -43.43 35.51 -37.73
N ASP A 218 -44.02 34.72 -36.83
CA ASP A 218 -44.60 35.24 -35.58
C ASP A 218 -43.56 35.88 -34.67
N ILE A 219 -42.34 35.32 -34.63
CA ILE A 219 -41.21 35.88 -33.87
C ILE A 219 -40.79 37.23 -34.46
N ASN A 220 -40.62 37.30 -35.78
CA ASN A 220 -40.27 38.54 -36.48
C ASN A 220 -41.34 39.63 -36.28
N ASN A 221 -42.62 39.22 -36.22
CA ASN A 221 -43.76 40.10 -35.96
C ASN A 221 -43.99 40.38 -34.47
N LYS A 222 -43.11 39.91 -33.57
CA LYS A 222 -43.20 40.08 -32.11
C LYS A 222 -44.55 39.66 -31.52
N LYS A 223 -45.15 38.59 -32.03
CA LYS A 223 -46.41 38.04 -31.52
C LYS A 223 -46.27 37.69 -30.04
N SER A 224 -47.25 38.13 -29.24
CA SER A 224 -47.24 37.88 -27.80
C SER A 224 -47.40 36.39 -27.48
N VAL A 225 -46.86 35.96 -26.34
CA VAL A 225 -47.00 34.56 -25.88
C VAL A 225 -48.47 34.25 -25.58
N ALA A 226 -49.22 35.19 -25.01
CA ALA A 226 -50.65 35.03 -24.73
C ALA A 226 -51.44 34.76 -26.01
N ASP A 227 -51.13 35.45 -27.11
CA ASP A 227 -51.74 35.20 -28.42
C ASP A 227 -51.38 33.82 -28.96
N SER A 228 -50.11 33.42 -28.85
CA SER A 228 -49.65 32.09 -29.28
C SER A 228 -50.38 30.96 -28.56
N ILE A 229 -50.63 31.09 -27.24
CA ILE A 229 -51.36 30.08 -26.46
C ILE A 229 -52.85 30.04 -26.87
N ARG A 230 -53.46 31.18 -27.20
CA ARG A 230 -54.84 31.23 -27.71
C ARG A 230 -54.95 30.49 -29.04
N ASP A 231 -54.00 30.73 -29.94
CA ASP A 231 -53.95 30.10 -31.25
C ASP A 231 -53.65 28.59 -31.14
N GLU A 232 -52.74 28.19 -30.24
CA GLU A 232 -52.48 26.78 -29.92
C GLU A 232 -53.76 26.08 -29.48
N HIS A 233 -54.50 26.67 -28.53
CA HIS A 233 -55.75 26.09 -28.05
C HIS A 233 -56.79 25.98 -29.17
N ALA A 234 -56.95 27.02 -29.99
CA ALA A 234 -57.87 27.00 -31.13
C ALA A 234 -57.48 25.92 -32.16
N PHE A 235 -56.19 25.77 -32.45
CA PHE A 235 -55.67 24.74 -33.34
C PHE A 235 -55.93 23.33 -32.81
N LEU A 236 -55.61 23.07 -31.54
CA LEU A 236 -55.80 21.77 -30.90
C LEU A 236 -57.29 21.39 -30.83
N GLN A 237 -58.17 22.33 -30.49
CA GLN A 237 -59.62 22.10 -30.48
C GLN A 237 -60.18 21.77 -31.87
N LYS A 238 -59.61 22.35 -32.94
CA LYS A 238 -60.06 22.12 -34.32
C LYS A 238 -59.50 20.82 -34.90
N LYS A 239 -58.20 20.55 -34.75
CA LYS A 239 -57.49 19.43 -35.40
C LYS A 239 -57.45 18.16 -34.55
N TYR A 240 -57.41 18.28 -33.22
CA TYR A 240 -57.34 17.16 -32.26
C TYR A 240 -58.33 17.31 -31.08
N PRO A 241 -59.66 17.37 -31.32
CA PRO A 241 -60.64 17.75 -30.29
C PRO A 241 -60.61 16.86 -29.03
N SER A 242 -60.48 15.53 -29.22
CA SER A 242 -60.47 14.56 -28.11
C SER A 242 -59.20 14.61 -27.27
N LEU A 243 -58.10 15.14 -27.82
CA LEU A 243 -56.81 15.23 -27.15
C LEU A 243 -56.45 16.67 -26.73
N ALA A 244 -57.26 17.67 -27.08
CA ALA A 244 -56.99 19.08 -26.79
C ALA A 244 -56.77 19.36 -25.29
N ASN A 245 -57.49 18.65 -24.41
CA ASN A 245 -57.35 18.80 -22.95
C ASN A 245 -56.09 18.13 -22.37
N ARG A 246 -55.39 17.29 -23.14
CA ARG A 246 -54.17 16.57 -22.75
C ARG A 246 -52.93 17.04 -23.53
N ASN A 247 -53.06 18.12 -24.28
CA ASN A 247 -52.00 18.72 -25.08
C ASN A 247 -51.95 20.23 -24.84
N GLY A 248 -50.92 20.85 -25.39
CA GLY A 248 -50.68 22.28 -25.30
C GLY A 248 -49.76 22.67 -24.15
N THR A 249 -49.22 23.87 -24.25
CA THR A 249 -48.17 24.41 -23.38
C THR A 249 -48.63 24.49 -21.92
N LYS A 250 -49.90 24.85 -21.68
CA LYS A 250 -50.52 24.88 -20.34
C LYS A 250 -50.56 23.50 -19.68
N TYR A 251 -50.92 22.46 -20.44
CA TYR A 251 -50.98 21.10 -19.93
C TYR A 251 -49.57 20.55 -19.67
N LEU A 252 -48.62 20.86 -20.55
CA LEU A 252 -47.20 20.50 -20.39
C LEU A 252 -46.63 21.07 -19.10
N ALA A 253 -46.79 22.38 -18.85
CA ALA A 253 -46.26 23.04 -17.64
C ALA A 253 -46.79 22.40 -16.34
N ARG A 254 -48.10 22.17 -16.27
CA ARG A 254 -48.75 21.52 -15.11
C ARG A 254 -48.27 20.08 -14.93
N THR A 255 -48.11 19.35 -16.03
CA THR A 255 -47.64 17.97 -16.01
C THR A 255 -46.19 17.88 -15.55
N LEU A 256 -45.30 18.72 -16.10
CA LEU A 256 -43.90 18.80 -15.70
C LEU A 256 -43.74 19.17 -14.23
N ASN A 257 -44.48 20.17 -13.73
CA ASN A 257 -44.45 20.50 -12.31
C ASN A 257 -44.90 19.31 -11.44
N ARG A 258 -46.02 18.67 -11.78
CA ARG A 258 -46.51 17.50 -11.04
C ARG A 258 -45.51 16.34 -11.05
N LEU A 259 -44.92 16.05 -12.20
CA LEU A 259 -43.92 15.00 -12.35
C LEU A 259 -42.66 15.32 -11.55
N LEU A 260 -42.14 16.55 -11.65
CA LEU A 260 -40.97 16.98 -10.88
C LEU A 260 -41.24 16.88 -9.37
N MET A 261 -42.41 17.34 -8.93
CA MET A 261 -42.83 17.26 -7.53
C MET A 261 -42.91 15.83 -6.99
N HIS A 262 -43.53 14.91 -7.74
CA HIS A 262 -43.61 13.50 -7.37
C HIS A 262 -42.23 12.86 -7.35
N HIS A 263 -41.42 13.15 -8.36
CA HIS A 263 -40.08 12.62 -8.50
C HIS A 263 -39.15 13.10 -7.39
N ILE A 264 -39.19 14.39 -7.04
CA ILE A 264 -38.45 14.95 -5.90
C ILE A 264 -38.83 14.22 -4.61
N ARG A 265 -40.13 14.00 -4.38
CA ARG A 265 -40.62 13.30 -3.19
C ARG A 265 -40.11 11.87 -3.10
N ASP A 266 -40.11 11.13 -4.20
CA ASP A 266 -39.68 9.74 -4.23
C ASP A 266 -38.16 9.59 -4.07
N CYS A 267 -37.38 10.52 -4.64
CA CYS A 267 -35.91 10.52 -4.57
C CYS A 267 -35.36 11.10 -3.24
N LEU A 268 -36.12 11.93 -2.52
CA LEU A 268 -35.68 12.62 -1.31
C LEU A 268 -35.17 11.68 -0.19
N PRO A 269 -35.84 10.56 0.13
CA PRO A 269 -35.35 9.61 1.13
C PRO A 269 -33.98 9.02 0.79
N GLU A 270 -33.78 8.61 -0.47
CA GLU A 270 -32.51 8.06 -0.95
C GLU A 270 -31.41 9.12 -1.00
N LEU A 271 -31.76 10.35 -1.42
CA LEU A 271 -30.83 11.48 -1.38
C LEU A 271 -30.34 11.76 0.05
N LYS A 272 -31.24 11.71 1.03
CA LYS A 272 -30.90 11.91 2.45
C LYS A 272 -29.98 10.82 2.96
N THR A 273 -30.26 9.54 2.67
CA THR A 273 -29.38 8.44 3.10
C THR A 273 -28.01 8.58 2.47
N ARG A 274 -27.93 8.92 1.18
CA ARG A 274 -26.66 9.17 0.48
C ARG A 274 -25.86 10.33 1.09
N ILE A 275 -26.50 11.47 1.38
CA ILE A 275 -25.85 12.61 2.04
C ILE A 275 -25.30 12.21 3.41
N ASN A 276 -26.04 11.44 4.21
CA ASN A 276 -25.57 10.98 5.50
C ASN A 276 -24.39 10.01 5.40
N VAL A 277 -24.41 9.09 4.42
CA VAL A 277 -23.29 8.18 4.16
C VAL A 277 -22.05 8.96 3.72
N LEU A 278 -22.19 9.89 2.78
CA LEU A 278 -21.09 10.75 2.35
C LEU A 278 -20.56 11.60 3.50
N ALA A 279 -21.44 12.19 4.32
CA ALA A 279 -21.01 12.97 5.48
C ALA A 279 -20.21 12.13 6.48
N ALA A 280 -20.64 10.88 6.74
CA ALA A 280 -19.89 9.96 7.61
C ALA A 280 -18.52 9.58 7.01
N GLN A 281 -18.46 9.36 5.69
CA GLN A 281 -17.20 9.08 4.99
C GLN A 281 -16.23 10.26 5.05
N TYR A 282 -16.69 11.48 4.73
CA TYR A 282 -15.87 12.68 4.81
C TYR A 282 -15.47 13.02 6.25
N GLN A 283 -16.33 12.75 7.23
CA GLN A 283 -15.98 12.86 8.65
C GLN A 283 -14.86 11.89 9.03
N SER A 284 -14.94 10.63 8.61
CA SER A 284 -13.89 9.63 8.84
C SER A 284 -12.59 10.00 8.13
N LEU A 285 -12.66 10.54 6.91
CA LEU A 285 -11.50 10.99 6.15
C LEU A 285 -10.82 12.18 6.84
N LEU A 286 -11.60 13.17 7.29
CA LEU A 286 -11.08 14.31 8.03
C LEU A 286 -10.44 13.88 9.35
N SER A 287 -11.05 12.92 10.07
CA SER A 287 -10.43 12.32 11.25
C SER A 287 -9.12 11.59 10.94
N SER A 288 -8.98 10.98 9.76
CA SER A 288 -7.73 10.33 9.35
C SER A 288 -6.59 11.31 9.02
N TYR A 289 -6.93 12.52 8.55
CA TYR A 289 -5.96 13.62 8.36
C TYR A 289 -5.60 14.33 9.66
N GLY A 290 -6.35 14.07 10.72
CA GLY A 290 -6.16 14.65 12.04
C GLY A 290 -6.88 15.98 12.25
N GLU A 291 -6.84 16.45 13.48
CA GLU A 291 -7.49 17.69 13.91
C GLU A 291 -6.57 18.91 13.68
N PRO A 292 -7.13 20.11 13.48
CA PRO A 292 -6.32 21.34 13.45
C PRO A 292 -5.49 21.46 14.75
N VAL A 293 -4.23 21.87 14.62
CA VAL A 293 -3.34 22.02 15.78
C VAL A 293 -3.81 23.22 16.62
N GLU A 294 -4.57 22.97 17.69
CA GLU A 294 -4.95 24.02 18.64
C GLU A 294 -3.79 24.37 19.57
N ASP A 295 -3.11 23.35 20.09
CA ASP A 295 -1.92 23.49 20.93
C ASP A 295 -0.77 22.66 20.36
N MET A 296 0.23 23.37 19.86
CA MET A 296 1.44 22.80 19.26
C MET A 296 2.24 21.95 20.26
N SER A 297 2.26 22.35 21.53
CA SER A 297 3.08 21.68 22.54
C SER A 297 2.50 20.30 22.87
N SER A 298 1.20 20.23 23.16
CA SER A 298 0.54 18.96 23.44
C SER A 298 0.49 18.04 22.22
N THR A 299 0.25 18.60 21.02
CA THR A 299 0.25 17.82 19.77
C THR A 299 1.60 17.16 19.52
N LEU A 300 2.71 17.91 19.65
CA LEU A 300 4.05 17.34 19.48
C LEU A 300 4.31 16.21 20.49
N LEU A 301 3.95 16.42 21.75
CA LEU A 301 4.16 15.41 22.80
C LEU A 301 3.34 14.15 22.54
N GLN A 302 2.09 14.28 22.09
CA GLN A 302 1.25 13.16 21.71
C GLN A 302 1.85 12.37 20.54
N LEU A 303 2.32 13.05 19.50
CA LEU A 303 2.94 12.41 18.33
C LEU A 303 4.23 11.67 18.70
N ILE A 304 5.11 12.30 19.49
CA ILE A 304 6.35 11.67 19.98
C ILE A 304 6.03 10.44 20.84
N THR A 305 5.07 10.56 21.77
CA THR A 305 4.69 9.46 22.67
C THR A 305 4.08 8.29 21.89
N LYS A 306 3.23 8.59 20.90
CA LYS A 306 2.62 7.59 20.02
C LYS A 306 3.70 6.87 19.21
N PHE A 307 4.63 7.60 18.60
CA PHE A 307 5.76 7.00 17.88
C PHE A 307 6.62 6.11 18.77
N ALA A 308 7.04 6.61 19.95
CA ALA A 308 7.87 5.84 20.87
C ALA A 308 7.17 4.55 21.33
N THR A 309 5.88 4.63 21.64
CA THR A 309 5.07 3.46 22.03
C THR A 309 5.01 2.42 20.91
N GLU A 310 4.73 2.84 19.68
CA GLU A 310 4.66 1.92 18.53
C GLU A 310 6.03 1.33 18.16
N TYR A 311 7.11 2.10 18.28
CA TYR A 311 8.47 1.58 18.09
C TYR A 311 8.81 0.48 19.11
N CYS A 312 8.51 0.72 20.39
CA CYS A 312 8.69 -0.27 21.45
C CYS A 312 7.81 -1.51 21.24
N ASN A 313 6.54 -1.32 20.87
CA ASN A 313 5.63 -2.44 20.61
C ASN A 313 6.08 -3.29 19.41
N THR A 314 6.70 -2.68 18.39
CA THR A 314 7.24 -3.40 17.22
C THR A 314 8.46 -4.26 17.60
N ILE A 315 9.31 -3.76 18.51
CA ILE A 315 10.41 -4.55 19.07
C ILE A 315 9.90 -5.69 19.95
N GLU A 316 8.82 -5.50 20.69
CA GLU A 316 8.21 -6.54 21.53
C GLU A 316 7.35 -7.54 20.78
N GLY A 317 6.91 -7.21 19.56
CA GLY A 317 5.95 -8.00 18.78
C GLY A 317 4.50 -7.84 19.26
N THR A 318 4.18 -6.73 19.93
CA THR A 318 2.84 -6.38 20.45
C THR A 318 2.18 -5.24 19.66
N ALA A 319 2.76 -4.86 18.52
CA ALA A 319 2.25 -3.81 17.65
C ALA A 319 0.83 -4.14 17.12
N LYS A 320 0.01 -3.11 16.93
CA LYS A 320 -1.37 -3.27 16.41
C LYS A 320 -1.40 -3.74 14.96
N TYR A 321 -0.38 -3.36 14.18
CA TYR A 321 -0.23 -3.70 12.78
C TYR A 321 0.94 -4.68 12.66
N ILE A 322 0.63 -5.98 12.57
CA ILE A 322 1.61 -7.03 12.36
C ILE A 322 1.64 -7.35 10.88
N GLU A 323 2.75 -7.03 10.21
CA GLU A 323 2.97 -7.39 8.81
C GLU A 323 3.15 -8.91 8.66
N THR A 324 2.40 -9.50 7.73
CA THR A 324 2.39 -10.96 7.50
C THR A 324 3.28 -11.40 6.33
N ALA A 325 3.87 -10.44 5.61
CA ALA A 325 4.65 -10.69 4.39
C ALA A 325 6.14 -10.98 4.69
N GLU A 326 6.78 -10.17 5.53
CA GLU A 326 8.18 -10.30 5.91
C GLU A 326 8.33 -10.37 7.44
N LEU A 327 9.33 -11.11 7.91
CA LEU A 327 9.70 -11.13 9.33
C LEU A 327 10.42 -9.83 9.69
N CYS A 328 9.80 -9.01 10.54
CA CYS A 328 10.35 -7.74 11.01
C CYS A 328 10.34 -7.61 12.54
N GLY A 329 11.03 -6.60 13.06
CA GLY A 329 10.95 -6.22 14.48
C GLY A 329 11.57 -7.24 15.42
N GLY A 330 10.92 -7.50 16.55
CA GLY A 330 11.43 -8.41 17.59
C GLY A 330 11.68 -9.84 17.10
N ALA A 331 10.78 -10.37 16.27
CA ALA A 331 10.91 -11.73 15.76
C ALA A 331 12.10 -11.87 14.80
N ARG A 332 12.38 -10.81 14.01
CA ARG A 332 13.55 -10.77 13.12
C ARG A 332 14.86 -10.70 13.90
N ILE A 333 14.91 -9.92 14.98
CA ILE A 333 16.06 -9.89 15.91
C ILE A 333 16.30 -11.30 16.50
N CYS A 334 15.25 -11.99 16.92
CA CYS A 334 15.37 -13.37 17.42
C CYS A 334 15.92 -14.33 16.36
N TYR A 335 15.48 -14.19 15.10
CA TYR A 335 16.02 -14.95 13.97
C TYR A 335 17.50 -14.65 13.72
N ILE A 336 17.93 -13.39 13.82
CA ILE A 336 19.34 -13.02 13.69
C ILE A 336 20.17 -13.72 14.78
N PHE A 337 19.74 -13.72 16.03
CA PHE A 337 20.49 -14.35 17.12
C PHE A 337 20.60 -15.87 16.99
N HIS A 338 19.52 -16.57 16.66
CA HIS A 338 19.51 -18.03 16.68
C HIS A 338 19.83 -18.64 15.32
N GLU A 339 19.13 -18.22 14.27
CA GLU A 339 19.23 -18.84 12.94
C GLU A 339 20.41 -18.29 12.12
N THR A 340 20.78 -17.03 12.30
CA THR A 340 21.90 -16.43 11.55
C THR A 340 23.20 -16.57 12.33
N PHE A 341 23.28 -15.96 13.51
CA PHE A 341 24.48 -15.94 14.32
C PHE A 341 24.84 -17.33 14.86
N GLY A 342 23.85 -18.06 15.40
CA GLY A 342 24.03 -19.44 15.86
C GLY A 342 24.62 -20.36 14.78
N ARG A 343 24.00 -20.40 13.59
CA ARG A 343 24.52 -21.20 12.45
C ARG A 343 25.89 -20.73 11.97
N THR A 344 26.15 -19.41 11.98
CA THR A 344 27.46 -18.86 11.59
C THR A 344 28.53 -19.34 12.55
N LEU A 345 28.31 -19.27 13.86
CA LEU A 345 29.24 -19.82 14.85
C LEU A 345 29.41 -21.32 14.72
N GLU A 346 28.33 -22.08 14.52
CA GLU A 346 28.39 -23.53 14.33
C GLU A 346 29.25 -23.94 13.14
N SER A 347 29.25 -23.14 12.06
CA SER A 347 30.09 -23.34 10.88
C SER A 347 31.58 -23.05 11.10
N VAL A 348 31.95 -22.36 12.19
CA VAL A 348 33.36 -22.15 12.54
C VAL A 348 33.95 -23.45 13.05
N ASP A 349 34.79 -24.07 12.21
CA ASP A 349 35.50 -25.30 12.54
C ASP A 349 36.48 -25.07 13.71
N PRO A 350 36.37 -25.86 14.82
CA PRO A 350 37.28 -25.84 15.95
C PRO A 350 38.75 -26.07 15.60
N LEU A 351 39.03 -26.82 14.52
CA LEU A 351 40.39 -27.11 14.05
C LEU A 351 40.71 -26.37 12.74
N GLY A 352 39.84 -25.44 12.33
CA GLY A 352 40.00 -24.71 11.08
C GLY A 352 41.33 -23.98 11.01
N GLY A 353 42.11 -24.24 9.96
CA GLY A 353 43.43 -23.65 9.74
C GLY A 353 44.53 -24.16 10.69
N LEU A 354 44.31 -25.27 11.41
CA LEU A 354 45.33 -25.98 12.16
C LEU A 354 45.66 -27.30 11.47
N THR A 355 46.84 -27.38 10.86
CA THR A 355 47.35 -28.67 10.38
C THR A 355 48.06 -29.40 11.52
N THR A 356 48.11 -30.73 11.46
CA THR A 356 48.88 -31.54 12.43
C THR A 356 50.37 -31.12 12.47
N ILE A 357 50.90 -30.59 11.36
CA ILE A 357 52.26 -30.03 11.30
C ILE A 357 52.37 -28.74 12.11
N ASP A 358 51.36 -27.86 12.08
CA ASP A 358 51.32 -26.64 12.89
C ASP A 358 51.24 -26.97 14.38
N VAL A 359 50.42 -27.97 14.74
CA VAL A 359 50.32 -28.48 16.12
C VAL A 359 51.68 -29.02 16.58
N LEU A 360 52.33 -29.85 15.77
CA LEU A 360 53.66 -30.36 16.08
C LEU A 360 54.70 -29.25 16.22
N THR A 361 54.63 -28.25 15.35
CA THR A 361 55.53 -27.09 15.38
C THR A 361 55.31 -26.28 16.65
N ALA A 362 54.06 -26.09 17.07
CA ALA A 362 53.72 -25.44 18.34
C ALA A 362 54.24 -26.25 19.55
N ILE A 363 54.11 -27.58 19.54
CA ILE A 363 54.65 -28.45 20.60
C ILE A 363 56.18 -28.30 20.70
N ARG A 364 56.88 -28.37 19.57
CA ARG A 364 58.35 -28.25 19.51
C ARG A 364 58.82 -26.88 19.96
N ASN A 365 58.16 -25.82 19.49
CA ASN A 365 58.50 -24.46 19.89
C ASN A 365 58.20 -24.19 21.37
N ALA A 366 57.11 -24.74 21.92
CA ALA A 366 56.78 -24.63 23.34
C ALA A 366 57.73 -25.42 24.24
N THR A 367 58.28 -26.53 23.74
CA THR A 367 59.31 -27.33 24.42
C THR A 367 60.66 -26.61 24.43
N GLY A 368 60.97 -25.87 23.36
CA GLY A 368 62.18 -25.07 23.25
C GLY A 368 63.45 -25.93 23.10
N PRO A 369 64.59 -25.55 23.70
CA PRO A 369 65.89 -26.18 23.43
C PRO A 369 66.13 -27.52 24.13
N ARG A 370 65.21 -27.98 24.99
CA ARG A 370 65.38 -29.18 25.82
C ARG A 370 64.49 -30.32 25.31
N PRO A 371 64.88 -31.60 25.46
CA PRO A 371 63.97 -32.71 25.17
C PRO A 371 62.81 -32.76 26.18
N ALA A 372 61.58 -32.94 25.70
CA ALA A 372 60.39 -33.03 26.55
C ALA A 372 60.02 -34.47 26.91
N LEU A 373 59.64 -34.68 28.17
CA LEU A 373 59.03 -35.92 28.65
C LEU A 373 57.50 -35.93 28.48
N PHE A 374 56.87 -34.75 28.57
CA PHE A 374 55.43 -34.55 28.45
C PHE A 374 55.13 -33.43 27.46
N VAL A 375 53.92 -33.43 26.90
CA VAL A 375 53.45 -32.40 25.97
C VAL A 375 53.25 -31.08 26.74
N PRO A 376 53.86 -29.94 26.33
CA PRO A 376 53.71 -28.68 27.05
C PRO A 376 52.29 -28.09 26.92
N GLU A 377 51.66 -27.75 28.05
CA GLU A 377 50.33 -27.11 28.09
C GLU A 377 50.27 -25.79 27.29
N VAL A 378 51.39 -25.06 27.25
CA VAL A 378 51.54 -23.79 26.50
C VAL A 378 51.20 -23.96 25.01
N SER A 379 51.48 -25.13 24.43
CA SER A 379 51.15 -25.40 23.02
C SER A 379 49.64 -25.49 22.79
N PHE A 380 48.90 -26.09 23.73
CA PHE A 380 47.44 -26.09 23.72
C PHE A 380 46.88 -24.67 23.90
N GLU A 381 47.37 -23.93 24.90
CA GLU A 381 46.88 -22.57 25.19
C GLU A 381 47.02 -21.62 23.99
N LEU A 382 48.19 -21.63 23.34
CA LEU A 382 48.47 -20.76 22.19
C LEU A 382 47.52 -21.07 21.03
N LEU A 383 47.30 -22.36 20.75
CA LEU A 383 46.46 -22.79 19.63
C LEU A 383 44.98 -22.53 19.89
N VAL A 384 44.49 -22.78 21.11
CA VAL A 384 43.11 -22.44 21.50
C VAL A 384 42.87 -20.94 21.39
N LYS A 385 43.77 -20.09 21.89
CA LYS A 385 43.61 -18.63 21.78
C LYS A 385 43.50 -18.17 20.34
N ARG A 386 44.28 -18.78 19.43
CA ARG A 386 44.18 -18.49 17.99
C ARG A 386 42.80 -18.87 17.42
N GLN A 387 42.20 -19.97 17.88
CA GLN A 387 40.88 -20.39 17.46
C GLN A 387 39.77 -19.51 18.04
N VAL A 388 39.80 -19.24 19.35
CA VAL A 388 38.79 -18.41 20.03
C VAL A 388 38.74 -17.00 19.45
N LYS A 389 39.88 -16.41 19.06
CA LYS A 389 39.92 -15.08 18.42
C LYS A 389 39.10 -14.99 17.13
N ARG A 390 38.90 -16.10 16.41
CA ARG A 390 38.08 -16.15 15.19
C ARG A 390 36.59 -15.97 15.46
N LEU A 391 36.13 -16.06 16.71
CA LEU A 391 34.74 -15.85 17.09
C LEU A 391 34.36 -14.37 17.20
N GLU A 392 35.34 -13.46 17.17
CA GLU A 392 35.12 -12.02 17.31
C GLU A 392 34.40 -11.41 16.11
N GLU A 393 34.89 -11.67 14.90
CA GLU A 393 34.32 -11.17 13.64
C GLU A 393 32.84 -11.52 13.45
N PRO A 394 32.40 -12.80 13.56
CA PRO A 394 30.97 -13.13 13.45
C PRO A 394 30.13 -12.52 14.59
N SER A 395 30.73 -12.27 15.76
CA SER A 395 30.05 -11.63 16.88
C SER A 395 29.81 -10.14 16.61
N LEU A 396 30.80 -9.42 16.08
CA LEU A 396 30.64 -8.03 15.66
C LEU A 396 29.64 -7.91 14.51
N ARG A 397 29.68 -8.84 13.53
CA ARG A 397 28.71 -8.87 12.44
C ARG A 397 27.27 -9.07 12.93
N CYS A 398 27.06 -9.84 14.00
CA CYS A 398 25.76 -9.99 14.64
C CYS A 398 25.24 -8.64 15.18
N VAL A 399 26.09 -7.83 15.82
CA VAL A 399 25.73 -6.49 16.30
C VAL A 399 25.27 -5.60 15.15
N GLU A 400 26.02 -5.61 14.04
CA GLU A 400 25.69 -4.83 12.84
C GLU A 400 24.32 -5.22 12.24
N LEU A 401 24.05 -6.52 12.13
CA LEU A 401 22.76 -7.01 11.61
C LEU A 401 21.58 -6.58 12.50
N VAL A 402 21.75 -6.60 13.82
CA VAL A 402 20.70 -6.11 14.73
C VAL A 402 20.54 -4.59 14.62
N HIS A 403 21.63 -3.84 14.47
CA HIS A 403 21.56 -2.40 14.23
C HIS A 403 20.82 -2.07 12.93
N GLU A 404 21.10 -2.79 11.83
CA GLU A 404 20.37 -2.67 10.56
C GLU A 404 18.86 -2.94 10.74
N GLU A 405 18.49 -3.99 11.49
CA GLU A 405 17.08 -4.29 11.77
C GLU A 405 16.42 -3.21 12.63
N MET A 406 17.09 -2.69 13.65
CA MET A 406 16.56 -1.60 14.49
C MET A 406 16.32 -0.31 13.70
N GLN A 407 17.13 -0.04 12.67
CA GLN A 407 16.90 1.05 11.74
C GLN A 407 15.71 0.77 10.81
N ARG A 408 15.55 -0.47 10.34
CA ARG A 408 14.42 -0.88 9.51
C ARG A 408 13.08 -0.72 10.24
N ILE A 409 13.03 -0.96 11.56
CA ILE A 409 11.82 -0.75 12.38
C ILE A 409 11.33 0.70 12.28
N ILE A 410 12.23 1.69 12.17
CA ILE A 410 11.86 3.11 12.02
C ILE A 410 11.01 3.30 10.76
N GLN A 411 11.40 2.70 9.64
CA GLN A 411 10.68 2.77 8.37
C GLN A 411 9.31 2.09 8.47
N HIS A 412 9.24 0.93 9.13
CA HIS A 412 7.99 0.23 9.38
C HIS A 412 7.01 1.09 10.21
N CYS A 413 7.46 1.69 11.31
CA CYS A 413 6.64 2.60 12.11
C CYS A 413 6.21 3.86 11.33
N SER A 414 6.99 4.27 10.33
CA SER A 414 6.71 5.43 9.46
C SER A 414 5.67 5.12 8.36
N ASN A 415 5.45 3.84 8.02
CA ASN A 415 4.47 3.44 7.02
C ASN A 415 3.06 3.19 7.59
N TYR A 416 2.96 2.66 8.81
CA TYR A 416 1.69 2.14 9.35
C TYR A 416 1.02 3.04 10.40
N SER A 417 1.78 3.68 11.28
CA SER A 417 1.21 4.34 12.48
C SER A 417 1.00 5.85 12.32
N THR A 418 1.26 6.39 11.14
CA THR A 418 1.86 7.72 11.05
C THR A 418 1.39 8.50 9.81
N GLN A 419 0.18 8.26 9.31
CA GLN A 419 -0.50 9.26 8.45
C GLN A 419 -0.56 10.64 9.14
N GLU A 420 -0.67 10.65 10.48
CA GLU A 420 -0.59 11.85 11.31
C GLU A 420 0.82 12.48 11.38
N LEU A 421 1.95 11.73 11.30
CA LEU A 421 3.27 12.40 11.16
C LEU A 421 3.65 12.66 9.70
N LEU A 422 3.08 11.96 8.71
CA LEU A 422 3.22 12.33 7.30
C LEU A 422 2.59 13.70 7.01
N ARG A 423 1.61 14.13 7.83
CA ARG A 423 1.14 15.52 7.86
C ARG A 423 2.25 16.52 8.18
N PHE A 424 3.24 16.13 8.97
CA PHE A 424 4.36 16.97 9.42
C PHE A 424 5.72 16.40 8.95
N PRO A 425 6.08 16.56 7.66
CA PRO A 425 7.29 15.94 7.09
C PRO A 425 8.57 16.30 7.85
N LYS A 426 8.70 17.56 8.28
CA LYS A 426 9.86 18.03 9.05
C LYS A 426 9.98 17.34 10.41
N LEU A 427 8.85 17.15 11.12
CA LEU A 427 8.83 16.41 12.37
C LEU A 427 9.20 14.94 12.16
N HIS A 428 8.65 14.31 11.12
CA HIS A 428 8.98 12.94 10.75
C HIS A 428 10.49 12.77 10.56
N ASP A 429 11.11 13.61 9.72
CA ASP A 429 12.54 13.53 9.42
C ASP A 429 13.39 13.78 10.67
N ALA A 430 12.98 14.73 11.52
CA ALA A 430 13.66 15.01 12.77
C ALA A 430 13.59 13.83 13.76
N ILE A 431 12.45 13.14 13.86
CA ILE A 431 12.32 11.92 14.68
C ILE A 431 13.26 10.84 14.15
N VAL A 432 13.22 10.56 12.84
CA VAL A 432 14.06 9.54 12.20
C VAL A 432 15.54 9.81 12.47
N GLU A 433 15.98 11.07 12.35
CA GLU A 433 17.37 11.45 12.60
C GLU A 433 17.77 11.27 14.07
N VAL A 434 16.90 11.65 15.03
CA VAL A 434 17.18 11.46 16.46
C VAL A 434 17.30 9.98 16.82
N VAL A 435 16.39 9.12 16.34
CA VAL A 435 16.46 7.67 16.60
C VAL A 435 17.70 7.06 15.96
N THR A 436 18.00 7.43 14.70
CA THR A 436 19.19 6.94 13.99
C THR A 436 20.47 7.38 14.68
N SER A 437 20.54 8.63 15.16
CA SER A 437 21.65 9.16 15.94
C SER A 437 21.83 8.41 17.26
N LEU A 438 20.72 8.09 17.96
CA LEU A 438 20.75 7.29 19.18
C LEU A 438 21.33 5.88 18.92
N LEU A 439 20.88 5.19 17.88
CA LEU A 439 21.41 3.89 17.48
C LEU A 439 22.91 3.94 17.18
N ARG A 440 23.36 4.94 16.41
CA ARG A 440 24.79 5.16 16.10
C ARG A 440 25.63 5.42 17.35
N LYS A 441 25.10 6.14 18.35
CA LYS A 441 25.79 6.37 19.64
C LYS A 441 25.96 5.07 20.45
N ARG A 442 25.01 4.13 20.35
CA ARG A 442 25.01 2.87 21.13
C ARG A 442 25.77 1.72 20.46
N LEU A 443 25.94 1.79 19.14
CA LEU A 443 26.71 0.80 18.37
C LEU A 443 28.15 0.60 18.88
N PRO A 444 29.01 1.63 19.05
CA PRO A 444 30.39 1.43 19.50
C PRO A 444 30.47 0.86 20.92
N VAL A 445 29.57 1.26 21.82
CA VAL A 445 29.51 0.74 23.21
C VAL A 445 29.22 -0.76 23.21
N THR A 446 28.33 -1.21 22.33
CA THR A 446 27.98 -2.62 22.19
C THR A 446 29.12 -3.41 21.55
N ASN A 447 29.76 -2.86 20.51
CA ASN A 447 30.93 -3.48 19.89
C ASN A 447 32.09 -3.65 20.88
N GLU A 448 32.37 -2.64 21.71
CA GLU A 448 33.41 -2.71 22.73
C GLU A 448 33.10 -3.82 23.76
N MET A 449 31.85 -3.94 24.20
CA MET A 449 31.44 -5.03 25.11
C MET A 449 31.62 -6.41 24.45
N VAL A 450 31.22 -6.57 23.18
CA VAL A 450 31.39 -7.83 22.45
C VAL A 450 32.87 -8.18 22.25
N HIS A 451 33.71 -7.19 21.95
CA HIS A 451 35.16 -7.36 21.91
C HIS A 451 35.69 -7.83 23.27
N ASN A 452 35.25 -7.20 24.36
CA ASN A 452 35.65 -7.56 25.72
C ASN A 452 35.22 -8.99 26.10
N LEU A 453 34.04 -9.45 25.68
CA LEU A 453 33.58 -10.83 25.92
C LEU A 453 34.55 -11.86 25.32
N VAL A 454 35.00 -11.63 24.08
CA VAL A 454 35.98 -12.52 23.44
C VAL A 454 37.36 -12.37 24.08
N ALA A 455 37.76 -11.15 24.44
CA ALA A 455 39.04 -10.90 25.12
C ALA A 455 39.13 -11.58 26.49
N ILE A 456 38.02 -11.65 27.24
CA ILE A 456 37.92 -12.37 28.52
C ILE A 456 38.21 -13.87 28.33
N GLU A 457 37.62 -14.48 27.30
CA GLU A 457 37.87 -15.90 26.96
C GLU A 457 39.33 -16.16 26.54
N LEU A 458 40.00 -15.16 25.95
CA LEU A 458 41.43 -15.23 25.60
C LEU A 458 42.36 -14.99 26.80
N ALA A 459 41.90 -14.30 27.83
CA ALA A 459 42.70 -13.93 29.00
C ALA A 459 43.00 -15.14 29.89
N TYR A 460 42.01 -15.99 30.13
CA TYR A 460 42.13 -17.14 31.04
C TYR A 460 41.48 -18.40 30.48
N ILE A 461 42.27 -19.47 30.38
CA ILE A 461 41.81 -20.80 29.94
C ILE A 461 41.53 -21.65 31.17
N ASN A 462 40.25 -21.95 31.43
CA ASN A 462 39.85 -22.72 32.61
C ASN A 462 39.81 -24.23 32.33
N THR A 463 40.93 -24.92 32.53
CA THR A 463 41.02 -26.38 32.39
C THR A 463 40.24 -27.16 33.46
N LYS A 464 39.67 -26.49 34.48
CA LYS A 464 38.78 -27.09 35.48
C LYS A 464 37.29 -26.91 35.16
N HIS A 465 36.96 -26.49 33.95
CA HIS A 465 35.56 -26.38 33.53
C HIS A 465 34.86 -27.76 33.61
N PRO A 466 33.64 -27.87 34.18
CA PRO A 466 32.93 -29.15 34.34
C PRO A 466 32.85 -29.95 33.03
N ASP A 467 32.39 -29.30 31.96
CA ASP A 467 32.25 -29.94 30.64
C ASP A 467 33.61 -30.27 29.96
N PHE A 468 34.72 -29.71 30.45
CA PHE A 468 36.06 -30.02 29.95
C PHE A 468 36.68 -31.23 30.69
N ALA A 469 36.34 -31.40 31.97
CA ALA A 469 36.80 -32.53 32.78
C ALA A 469 36.25 -33.88 32.26
N ASP A 470 35.00 -33.91 31.80
CA ASP A 470 34.38 -35.11 31.22
C ASP A 470 35.07 -35.55 29.90
N ALA A 471 35.53 -34.60 29.10
CA ALA A 471 36.30 -34.87 27.89
C ALA A 471 37.71 -35.42 28.20
N CYS A 472 38.33 -34.98 29.30
CA CYS A 472 39.57 -35.55 29.82
C CYS A 472 39.37 -36.94 30.48
N GLY A 473 38.26 -37.16 31.18
CA GLY A 473 37.94 -38.44 31.83
C GLY A 473 37.77 -39.60 30.84
N LEU A 474 37.17 -39.33 29.68
CA LEU A 474 37.09 -40.29 28.56
C LEU A 474 38.46 -40.65 27.95
N MET A 475 39.51 -39.85 28.20
CA MET A 475 40.88 -40.15 27.75
C MET A 475 41.57 -41.20 28.63
N ASN A 476 41.26 -41.26 29.93
CA ASN A 476 41.88 -42.22 30.86
C ASN A 476 41.38 -43.66 30.65
N ASN A 477 40.11 -43.84 30.25
CA ASN A 477 39.53 -45.18 30.03
C ASN A 477 40.15 -45.94 28.84
N ASN A 478 40.90 -45.26 27.96
CA ASN A 478 41.63 -45.88 26.86
C ASN A 478 43.13 -46.11 27.17
N ILE A 479 43.61 -45.73 28.36
CA ILE A 479 45.02 -45.84 28.79
C ILE A 479 45.23 -46.94 29.86
N GLU A 480 44.15 -47.46 30.45
CA GLU A 480 44.15 -48.39 31.60
C GLU A 480 44.43 -49.88 31.27
N SER A 481 45.31 -50.20 30.31
CA SER A 481 45.70 -51.61 30.04
C SER A 481 47.05 -52.04 30.63
N ILE A 482 47.81 -51.18 31.30
CA ILE A 482 49.16 -51.53 31.79
C ILE A 482 49.45 -50.86 33.16
N LEU A 483 49.59 -51.71 34.21
CA LEU A 483 49.93 -51.44 35.63
C LEU A 483 48.81 -50.74 36.43
N VAL A 484 48.21 -51.29 37.50
CA VAL A 484 48.80 -51.78 38.76
C VAL A 484 47.83 -52.72 39.52
N VAL A 485 48.38 -53.78 40.12
CA VAL A 485 47.76 -54.61 41.17
C VAL A 485 47.86 -53.88 42.52
N PHE A 486 46.75 -53.66 43.25
CA PHE A 486 46.57 -54.00 44.69
C PHE A 486 45.17 -53.57 45.22
N VAL A 487 44.36 -54.60 45.52
CA VAL A 487 43.39 -54.82 46.62
C VAL A 487 42.79 -53.61 47.38
N THR A 488 41.46 -53.41 47.30
CA THR A 488 40.46 -53.76 48.33
C THR A 488 39.02 -53.40 47.89
N GLY A 489 38.08 -54.34 48.02
CA GLY A 489 36.73 -54.05 48.53
C GLY A 489 35.56 -53.87 47.56
N ALA A 490 34.83 -54.97 47.35
CA ALA A 490 33.36 -55.07 47.20
C ALA A 490 32.66 -54.69 45.87
N GLU A 491 32.23 -55.78 45.22
CA GLU A 491 30.92 -56.05 44.58
C GLU A 491 30.60 -55.54 43.16
N TRP A 492 29.99 -56.48 42.43
CA TRP A 492 29.85 -56.58 40.98
C TRP A 492 28.51 -56.02 40.50
N LEU A 493 28.49 -55.47 39.28
CA LEU A 493 27.41 -55.71 38.31
C LEU A 493 27.84 -55.30 36.90
N THR A 494 27.94 -56.31 36.03
CA THR A 494 28.13 -56.21 34.58
C THR A 494 26.85 -55.73 33.92
N VAL A 495 26.91 -54.73 33.04
CA VAL A 495 25.87 -54.48 32.03
C VAL A 495 26.51 -54.20 30.67
N GLN A 496 26.02 -54.97 29.71
CA GLN A 496 26.45 -55.12 28.32
C GLN A 496 25.77 -54.04 27.45
N SER A 497 26.53 -53.37 26.59
CA SER A 497 26.02 -52.38 25.65
C SER A 497 25.46 -53.06 24.40
N CYS A 498 24.16 -52.88 24.13
CA CYS A 498 23.55 -53.08 22.82
C CYS A 498 23.01 -51.73 22.33
N GLY A 499 23.48 -51.28 21.17
CA GLY A 499 22.94 -50.11 20.47
C GLY A 499 21.71 -50.42 19.61
N GLY A 500 21.05 -49.35 19.15
CA GLY A 500 20.24 -49.37 17.92
C GLY A 500 18.79 -48.90 18.05
N VAL A 501 18.55 -47.66 17.64
CA VAL A 501 17.48 -47.15 16.73
C VAL A 501 16.16 -47.93 16.65
N LEU A 502 15.03 -47.24 16.91
CA LEU A 502 13.69 -47.67 16.50
C LEU A 502 13.10 -46.71 15.46
N VAL A 503 12.99 -47.19 14.22
CA VAL A 503 12.11 -46.65 13.16
C VAL A 503 10.89 -47.58 13.07
N CYS A 504 9.71 -46.97 12.94
CA CYS A 504 8.41 -47.64 12.86
C CYS A 504 8.18 -48.28 11.48
N ALA A 505 7.82 -49.57 11.43
CA ALA A 505 7.12 -50.18 10.30
C ALA A 505 6.35 -51.44 10.74
N CYS A 506 5.10 -51.53 10.31
CA CYS A 506 4.16 -52.62 10.56
C CYS A 506 4.44 -53.88 9.71
N GLN A 507 4.07 -55.01 10.32
CA GLN A 507 3.38 -56.18 9.75
C GLN A 507 4.12 -57.39 9.15
N MET A 508 3.69 -58.54 9.69
CA MET A 508 3.52 -59.91 9.16
C MET A 508 4.73 -60.84 8.99
N ALA A 509 4.83 -61.76 9.96
CA ALA A 509 4.77 -63.23 9.84
C ALA A 509 5.34 -63.93 8.58
N GLY A 510 6.20 -64.93 8.81
CA GLY A 510 6.45 -66.03 7.88
C GLY A 510 7.88 -66.55 7.94
N GLY A 511 8.08 -67.78 8.45
CA GLY A 511 9.40 -68.37 8.67
C GLY A 511 9.96 -69.21 7.51
N ALA A 512 11.02 -69.94 7.89
CA ALA A 512 11.67 -71.09 7.25
C ALA A 512 12.84 -70.84 6.25
N GLN A 513 14.03 -71.10 6.78
CA GLN A 513 15.07 -72.06 6.35
C GLN A 513 15.46 -72.19 4.86
N GLY A 514 16.77 -72.15 4.64
CA GLY A 514 17.48 -72.75 3.52
C GLY A 514 19.00 -72.81 3.81
N GLU A 515 19.49 -74.01 4.11
CA GLU A 515 20.90 -74.39 4.28
C GLU A 515 21.67 -74.49 2.96
N GLN A 516 22.99 -74.27 2.99
CA GLN A 516 24.06 -75.18 2.51
C GLN A 516 25.41 -74.44 2.58
N GLU A 517 26.31 -74.80 3.50
CA GLU A 517 27.34 -75.87 3.46
C GLU A 517 28.66 -75.46 2.79
N GLY A 518 29.78 -75.85 3.41
CA GLY A 518 31.01 -76.16 2.66
C GLY A 518 32.35 -75.53 3.07
N GLY A 519 32.77 -75.68 4.33
CA GLY A 519 34.05 -76.33 4.69
C GLY A 519 35.43 -75.85 4.17
N SER A 520 36.27 -75.49 5.14
CA SER A 520 37.68 -75.89 5.35
C SER A 520 38.80 -75.38 4.43
N GLY A 521 39.80 -74.73 5.07
CA GLY A 521 41.10 -74.40 4.48
C GLY A 521 42.11 -75.54 4.49
N THR A 522 43.34 -75.24 4.03
CA THR A 522 44.66 -75.66 4.60
C THR A 522 45.80 -75.58 3.55
N TRP A 523 46.80 -74.72 3.85
CA TRP A 523 48.26 -74.85 3.66
C TRP A 523 48.98 -74.81 2.29
N ARG A 524 49.89 -73.81 2.20
CA ARG A 524 51.38 -73.86 2.13
C ARG A 524 52.11 -74.55 0.94
N GLY A 525 53.02 -73.76 0.35
CA GLY A 525 54.34 -74.16 -0.19
C GLY A 525 54.40 -74.28 -1.73
N MET A 526 55.53 -74.13 -2.44
CA MET A 526 56.91 -73.69 -2.20
C MET A 526 57.63 -73.76 -3.59
N LEU A 527 58.71 -72.97 -3.81
CA LEU A 527 59.71 -73.06 -4.91
C LEU A 527 59.24 -72.63 -6.33
N LYS A 528 60.04 -72.00 -7.21
CA LYS A 528 61.44 -72.30 -7.62
C LYS A 528 62.01 -71.20 -8.57
N LYS A 529 63.34 -71.02 -8.56
CA LYS A 529 64.31 -70.71 -9.64
C LYS A 529 64.03 -69.64 -10.73
N GLY A 530 64.91 -68.62 -10.78
CA GLY A 530 66.05 -68.51 -11.71
C GLY A 530 65.83 -68.09 -13.17
N ASP A 531 66.40 -66.94 -13.57
CA ASP A 531 67.60 -66.81 -14.43
C ASP A 531 67.58 -65.71 -15.54
N GLU A 532 68.77 -65.12 -15.72
CA GLU A 532 69.45 -64.54 -16.91
C GLU A 532 69.13 -63.21 -17.66
N GLY A 533 70.23 -62.47 -17.94
CA GLY A 533 70.47 -61.53 -19.08
C GLY A 533 70.93 -60.09 -18.71
N GLN A 534 72.22 -59.77 -18.50
CA GLN A 534 73.26 -59.17 -19.43
C GLN A 534 72.87 -57.87 -20.18
N GLY A 535 73.69 -56.80 -20.32
CA GLY A 535 75.10 -56.55 -19.98
C GLY A 535 75.60 -55.11 -20.30
N GLU A 536 76.85 -54.83 -19.85
CA GLU A 536 77.93 -53.90 -20.30
C GLU A 536 77.68 -52.36 -20.40
N ASP A 537 78.60 -51.43 -20.07
CA ASP A 537 80.08 -51.40 -20.23
C ASP A 537 80.83 -50.42 -19.26
N LYS A 538 82.16 -50.57 -19.21
CA LYS A 538 83.23 -50.11 -18.28
C LYS A 538 83.61 -48.61 -18.41
N THR A 539 84.24 -47.94 -17.42
CA THR A 539 85.71 -47.93 -17.21
C THR A 539 86.16 -47.13 -15.94
N LYS A 540 87.26 -47.60 -15.31
CA LYS A 540 88.11 -47.00 -14.23
C LYS A 540 89.29 -46.20 -14.87
N PRO A 541 90.15 -45.37 -14.19
CA PRO A 541 90.79 -45.65 -12.87
C PRO A 541 91.19 -44.44 -11.97
N GLN A 542 91.80 -44.79 -10.82
CA GLN A 542 92.43 -43.96 -9.79
C GLN A 542 93.85 -43.49 -10.20
N SER A 543 94.33 -42.33 -9.70
CA SER A 543 95.61 -42.17 -8.95
C SER A 543 96.03 -40.71 -8.66
N SER A 544 96.24 -40.41 -7.37
CA SER A 544 97.30 -39.58 -6.70
C SER A 544 97.96 -38.36 -7.37
N VAL A 545 98.07 -37.23 -6.64
CA VAL A 545 99.31 -36.61 -6.08
C VAL A 545 98.98 -35.34 -5.24
N LEU A 546 99.84 -35.06 -4.25
CA LEU A 546 99.77 -34.14 -3.10
C LEU A 546 99.79 -32.62 -3.38
N ALA A 547 99.08 -31.84 -2.52
CA ALA A 547 99.61 -30.73 -1.71
C ALA A 547 98.51 -30.12 -0.77
N SER A 548 98.78 -30.03 0.54
CA SER A 548 97.91 -29.50 1.63
C SER A 548 97.97 -27.96 1.76
N PRO A 549 97.21 -27.26 2.64
CA PRO A 549 96.05 -27.65 3.46
C PRO A 549 94.87 -26.66 3.29
N GLN A 550 93.65 -27.12 2.99
CA GLN A 550 92.48 -26.23 3.10
C GLN A 550 91.29 -26.92 3.74
N LYS A 551 90.91 -26.36 4.89
CA LYS A 551 89.61 -26.39 5.56
C LYS A 551 88.95 -27.76 5.63
N GLY A 552 89.03 -28.36 6.81
CA GLY A 552 88.02 -29.32 7.23
C GLY A 552 86.65 -28.72 6.92
N TYR A 553 85.85 -29.47 6.16
CA TYR A 553 84.44 -29.17 6.00
C TYR A 553 83.84 -29.14 7.41
N ALA A 554 83.61 -27.93 7.92
CA ALA A 554 82.67 -27.75 8.98
C ALA A 554 81.35 -28.32 8.44
N VAL A 555 80.91 -29.44 9.00
CA VAL A 555 79.54 -29.90 8.83
C VAL A 555 78.69 -28.82 9.44
N ASN A 556 78.14 -27.95 8.60
CA ASN A 556 77.30 -26.85 9.05
C ASN A 556 75.95 -27.47 9.43
N LEU A 557 75.82 -27.85 10.71
CA LEU A 557 74.65 -28.53 11.28
C LEU A 557 73.38 -27.67 11.34
N LEU A 558 73.42 -26.44 10.82
CA LEU A 558 72.39 -25.42 11.01
C LEU A 558 71.41 -25.28 9.83
N ASP A 559 71.74 -25.79 8.64
CA ASP A 559 70.95 -25.61 7.41
C ASP A 559 70.62 -26.93 6.71
N VAL A 560 70.08 -27.90 7.45
CA VAL A 560 69.31 -28.99 6.84
C VAL A 560 67.83 -28.60 6.94
N PRO A 561 67.15 -28.26 5.83
CA PRO A 561 65.69 -28.17 5.84
C PRO A 561 65.14 -29.50 6.32
N VAL A 562 64.42 -29.50 7.44
CA VAL A 562 63.76 -30.72 7.93
C VAL A 562 62.85 -31.22 6.81
N PRO A 563 63.00 -32.46 6.31
CA PRO A 563 62.20 -32.94 5.20
C PRO A 563 60.71 -32.87 5.56
N VAL A 564 59.92 -32.19 4.72
CA VAL A 564 58.45 -32.08 4.83
C VAL A 564 57.76 -33.45 4.73
N ALA A 565 58.48 -34.49 4.30
CA ALA A 565 58.01 -35.87 4.20
C ALA A 565 58.58 -36.81 5.29
N ARG A 566 58.80 -36.32 6.51
CA ARG A 566 59.13 -37.20 7.65
C ARG A 566 57.83 -37.83 8.16
N LYS A 567 57.67 -39.16 8.08
CA LYS A 567 56.59 -39.87 8.78
C LYS A 567 56.69 -39.52 10.26
N LEU A 568 55.63 -38.93 10.81
CA LEU A 568 55.53 -38.58 12.22
C LEU A 568 55.83 -39.82 13.07
N SER A 569 56.57 -39.64 14.16
CA SER A 569 56.73 -40.74 15.10
C SER A 569 55.40 -41.08 15.77
N ALA A 570 55.19 -42.34 16.14
CA ALA A 570 53.97 -42.78 16.84
C ALA A 570 53.74 -42.06 18.18
N ARG A 571 54.78 -41.42 18.73
CA ARG A 571 54.66 -40.55 19.91
C ARG A 571 54.13 -39.17 19.51
N GLU A 572 54.75 -38.52 18.53
CA GLU A 572 54.34 -37.20 18.04
C GLU A 572 52.91 -37.20 17.48
N GLN A 573 52.48 -38.29 16.82
CA GLN A 573 51.09 -38.47 16.39
C GLN A 573 50.12 -38.47 17.56
N ARG A 574 50.39 -39.28 18.60
CA ARG A 574 49.55 -39.31 19.81
C ARG A 574 49.52 -37.96 20.51
N ASP A 575 50.67 -37.29 20.61
CA ASP A 575 50.77 -35.98 21.24
C ASP A 575 49.95 -34.92 20.49
N CYS A 576 49.98 -34.93 19.15
CA CYS A 576 49.14 -34.03 18.33
C CYS A 576 47.65 -34.37 18.46
N GLU A 577 47.27 -35.66 18.44
CA GLU A 577 45.87 -36.09 18.61
C GLU A 577 45.28 -35.66 19.96
N VAL A 578 46.08 -35.72 21.03
CA VAL A 578 45.67 -35.25 22.35
C VAL A 578 45.41 -33.74 22.32
N ILE A 579 46.33 -32.94 21.77
CA ILE A 579 46.13 -31.49 21.66
C ILE A 579 44.92 -31.15 20.79
N GLU A 580 44.77 -31.77 19.62
CA GLU A 580 43.64 -31.51 18.72
C GLU A 580 42.30 -31.79 19.43
N ARG A 581 42.20 -32.87 20.21
CA ARG A 581 41.01 -33.17 21.01
C ARG A 581 40.76 -32.15 22.11
N LEU A 582 41.81 -31.74 22.84
CA LEU A 582 41.70 -30.72 23.88
C LEU A 582 41.25 -29.37 23.29
N ILE A 583 41.85 -28.94 22.16
CA ILE A 583 41.47 -27.72 21.45
C ILE A 583 39.99 -27.79 21.08
N LYS A 584 39.57 -28.89 20.43
CA LYS A 584 38.19 -29.08 20.01
C LYS A 584 37.22 -29.01 21.20
N SER A 585 37.53 -29.70 22.29
CA SER A 585 36.66 -29.72 23.47
C SER A 585 36.53 -28.33 24.11
N TYR A 586 37.64 -27.64 24.34
CA TYR A 586 37.61 -26.31 24.98
C TYR A 586 36.96 -25.26 24.07
N PHE A 587 37.30 -25.25 22.78
CA PHE A 587 36.73 -24.32 21.82
C PHE A 587 35.22 -24.46 21.70
N LEU A 588 34.68 -25.68 21.71
CA LEU A 588 33.23 -25.90 21.65
C LEU A 588 32.49 -25.33 22.87
N ILE A 589 33.10 -25.40 24.07
CA ILE A 589 32.56 -24.78 25.30
C ILE A 589 32.54 -23.26 25.14
N VAL A 590 33.67 -22.65 24.76
CA VAL A 590 33.77 -21.20 24.57
C VAL A 590 32.80 -20.72 23.50
N ARG A 591 32.68 -21.44 22.38
CA ARG A 591 31.74 -21.11 21.31
C ARG A 591 30.29 -21.09 21.82
N LYS A 592 29.90 -22.06 22.65
CA LYS A 592 28.58 -22.11 23.27
C LYS A 592 28.36 -20.93 24.23
N ASN A 593 29.37 -20.54 25.01
CA ASN A 593 29.30 -19.38 25.89
C ASN A 593 29.12 -18.08 25.10
N ILE A 594 29.87 -17.90 24.01
CA ILE A 594 29.77 -16.73 23.13
C ILE A 594 28.41 -16.68 22.43
N GLN A 595 27.90 -17.83 21.96
CA GLN A 595 26.59 -17.93 21.32
C GLN A 595 25.44 -17.44 22.22
N ASP A 596 25.57 -17.59 23.54
CA ASP A 596 24.60 -17.11 24.53
C ASP A 596 24.90 -15.67 25.02
N SER A 597 26.17 -15.34 25.23
CA SER A 597 26.58 -14.06 25.84
C SER A 597 26.43 -12.87 24.89
N VAL A 598 26.71 -13.05 23.59
CA VAL A 598 26.64 -11.96 22.60
C VAL A 598 25.20 -11.46 22.40
N PRO A 599 24.18 -12.30 22.17
CA PRO A 599 22.79 -11.86 22.10
C PRO A 599 22.35 -11.09 23.36
N LYS A 600 22.75 -11.55 24.55
CA LYS A 600 22.45 -10.87 25.82
C LYS A 600 23.11 -9.49 25.90
N ALA A 601 24.36 -9.36 25.47
CA ALA A 601 25.05 -8.08 25.42
C ALA A 601 24.37 -7.11 24.45
N VAL A 602 24.00 -7.56 23.25
CA VAL A 602 23.28 -6.73 22.27
C VAL A 602 21.91 -6.29 22.81
N MET A 603 21.15 -7.22 23.39
CA MET A 603 19.86 -6.90 24.01
C MET A 603 20.00 -5.85 25.11
N HIS A 604 21.03 -5.96 25.96
CA HIS A 604 21.22 -5.05 27.08
C HIS A 604 21.73 -3.66 26.65
N PHE A 605 22.81 -3.60 25.87
CA PHE A 605 23.50 -2.33 25.57
C PHE A 605 22.91 -1.55 24.40
N LEU A 606 22.21 -2.23 23.49
CA LEU A 606 21.59 -1.64 22.30
C LEU A 606 20.06 -1.65 22.42
N VAL A 607 19.41 -2.81 22.36
CA VAL A 607 17.95 -2.91 22.20
C VAL A 607 17.19 -2.32 23.40
N ASN A 608 17.43 -2.82 24.60
CA ASN A 608 16.75 -2.38 25.82
C ASN A 608 17.12 -0.94 26.18
N HIS A 609 18.39 -0.57 26.00
CA HIS A 609 18.82 0.80 26.25
C HIS A 609 18.07 1.80 25.36
N VAL A 610 17.97 1.51 24.05
CA VAL A 610 17.22 2.36 23.11
C VAL A 610 15.76 2.38 23.50
N LYS A 611 15.14 1.23 23.79
CA LYS A 611 13.74 1.15 24.22
C LYS A 611 13.45 2.05 25.44
N ASP A 612 14.31 2.03 26.45
CA ASP A 612 14.10 2.78 27.69
C ASP A 612 14.44 4.28 27.57
N SER A 613 15.36 4.64 26.67
CA SER A 613 15.84 6.03 26.48
C SER A 613 15.18 6.77 25.31
N LEU A 614 14.51 6.07 24.40
CA LEU A 614 13.99 6.65 23.16
C LEU A 614 13.05 7.83 23.43
N GLN A 615 12.08 7.65 24.33
CA GLN A 615 11.09 8.69 24.61
C GLN A 615 11.74 9.93 25.24
N SER A 616 12.66 9.75 26.20
CA SER A 616 13.33 10.88 26.85
C SER A 616 14.29 11.60 25.91
N GLU A 617 14.99 10.89 25.02
CA GLU A 617 15.87 11.49 24.01
C GLU A 617 15.06 12.26 22.95
N LEU A 618 13.95 11.70 22.45
CA LEU A 618 13.05 12.37 21.51
C LEU A 618 12.47 13.65 22.11
N VAL A 619 11.94 13.58 23.33
CA VAL A 619 11.40 14.76 24.02
C VAL A 619 12.52 15.77 24.29
N GLY A 620 13.68 15.34 24.79
CA GLY A 620 14.80 16.24 25.09
C GLY A 620 15.35 17.00 23.87
N GLN A 621 15.33 16.38 22.68
CA GLN A 621 15.83 17.01 21.47
C GLN A 621 14.77 17.83 20.72
N LEU A 622 13.54 17.33 20.62
CA LEU A 622 12.48 17.89 19.77
C LEU A 622 11.52 18.82 20.50
N TYR A 623 11.29 18.61 21.80
CA TYR A 623 10.36 19.43 22.60
C TYR A 623 11.03 20.74 23.05
N LYS A 624 11.24 21.64 22.08
CA LYS A 624 11.83 22.97 22.30
C LYS A 624 10.91 24.04 21.69
N PRO A 625 10.62 25.14 22.41
CA PRO A 625 9.69 26.16 21.93
C PRO A 625 10.11 26.78 20.60
N ALA A 626 11.41 26.91 20.35
CA ALA A 626 11.95 27.44 19.10
C ALA A 626 11.77 26.52 17.88
N LEU A 627 11.51 25.23 18.09
CA LEU A 627 11.36 24.24 17.01
C LEU A 627 9.89 23.89 16.73
N LEU A 628 8.94 24.30 17.59
CA LEU A 628 7.54 23.90 17.47
C LEU A 628 6.93 24.34 16.13
N ASP A 629 7.10 25.60 15.76
CA ASP A 629 6.54 26.16 14.52
C ASP A 629 7.14 25.49 13.27
N ASP A 630 8.43 25.18 13.31
CA ASP A 630 9.14 24.58 12.18
C ASP A 630 8.79 23.09 12.02
N LEU A 631 8.79 22.33 13.13
CA LEU A 631 8.52 20.89 13.10
C LEU A 631 7.05 20.59 12.74
N LEU A 632 6.10 21.39 13.23
CA LEU A 632 4.67 21.20 12.99
C LEU A 632 4.16 21.94 11.74
N THR A 633 5.04 22.21 10.78
CA THR A 633 4.61 22.70 9.47
C THR A 633 3.88 21.60 8.70
N GLU A 634 2.62 21.84 8.33
CA GLU A 634 1.83 20.91 7.52
C GLU A 634 2.36 20.83 6.08
N SER A 635 2.27 19.65 5.46
CA SER A 635 2.43 19.51 4.01
C SER A 635 1.31 20.25 3.27
N GLU A 636 1.65 21.04 2.24
CA GLU A 636 0.68 21.80 1.44
C GLU A 636 -0.39 20.89 0.82
N ASP A 637 0.01 19.73 0.28
CA ASP A 637 -0.91 18.76 -0.33
C ASP A 637 -1.92 18.20 0.68
N MET A 638 -1.46 17.90 1.90
CA MET A 638 -2.31 17.38 2.97
C MET A 638 -3.24 18.45 3.53
N ALA A 639 -2.75 19.69 3.66
CA ALA A 639 -3.55 20.84 4.06
C ALA A 639 -4.65 21.14 3.03
N GLN A 640 -4.34 21.09 1.74
CA GLN A 640 -5.32 21.27 0.67
C GLN A 640 -6.38 20.19 0.69
N ARG A 641 -6.00 18.90 0.73
CA ARG A 641 -6.95 17.78 0.80
C ARG A 641 -7.84 17.83 2.03
N ARG A 642 -7.29 18.25 3.18
CA ARG A 642 -8.06 18.45 4.42
C ARG A 642 -9.05 19.59 4.28
N ASN A 643 -8.66 20.70 3.68
CA ASN A 643 -9.56 21.83 3.44
C ASN A 643 -10.70 21.45 2.48
N GLU A 644 -10.39 20.76 1.38
CA GLU A 644 -11.40 20.24 0.44
C GLU A 644 -12.39 19.29 1.14
N ALA A 645 -11.89 18.36 1.95
CA ALA A 645 -12.72 17.45 2.73
C ALA A 645 -13.58 18.18 3.78
N ALA A 646 -13.04 19.21 4.44
CA ALA A 646 -13.74 20.03 5.41
C ALA A 646 -14.85 20.87 4.76
N ASP A 647 -14.58 21.47 3.61
CA ASP A 647 -15.55 22.25 2.85
C ASP A 647 -16.69 21.37 2.33
N MET A 648 -16.36 20.17 1.83
CA MET A 648 -17.36 19.17 1.44
C MET A 648 -18.23 18.74 2.60
N LEU A 649 -17.64 18.41 3.75
CA LEU A 649 -18.36 18.04 4.96
C LEU A 649 -19.31 19.15 5.41
N LYS A 650 -18.84 20.41 5.39
CA LYS A 650 -19.65 21.59 5.75
C LYS A 650 -20.83 21.77 4.78
N ALA A 651 -20.64 21.54 3.48
CA ALA A 651 -21.72 21.58 2.52
C ALA A 651 -22.73 20.43 2.70
N LEU A 652 -22.26 19.22 2.97
CA LEU A 652 -23.12 18.07 3.27
C LEU A 652 -23.95 18.28 4.55
N GLN A 653 -23.36 18.88 5.58
CA GLN A 653 -24.07 19.25 6.81
C GLN A 653 -25.15 20.30 6.56
N LYS A 654 -24.84 21.35 5.77
CA LYS A 654 -25.84 22.34 5.32
C LYS A 654 -26.95 21.68 4.51
N ALA A 655 -26.62 20.78 3.59
CA ALA A 655 -27.61 20.06 2.78
C ALA A 655 -28.52 19.17 3.64
N SER A 656 -27.96 18.49 4.64
CA SER A 656 -28.72 17.71 5.62
C SER A 656 -29.70 18.59 6.42
N HIS A 657 -29.27 19.79 6.84
CA HIS A 657 -30.13 20.75 7.52
C HIS A 657 -31.28 21.23 6.62
N VAL A 658 -30.98 21.61 5.37
CA VAL A 658 -31.98 22.01 4.38
C VAL A 658 -33.01 20.89 4.12
N ILE A 659 -32.59 19.63 4.08
CA ILE A 659 -33.51 18.48 3.94
C ILE A 659 -34.34 18.26 5.22
N ALA A 660 -33.80 18.55 6.41
CA ALA A 660 -34.54 18.42 7.67
C ALA A 660 -35.72 19.40 7.75
N GLU A 661 -35.55 20.64 7.28
CA GLU A 661 -36.62 21.66 7.19
C GLU A 661 -37.83 21.18 6.35
N ILE A 662 -37.61 20.28 5.37
CA ILE A 662 -38.69 19.71 4.53
C ILE A 662 -39.63 18.80 5.36
N ARG A 663 -39.11 18.07 6.35
CA ARG A 663 -39.91 17.09 7.09
C ARG A 663 -40.99 17.75 7.95
N GLU A 664 -40.76 18.98 8.38
CA GLU A 664 -41.72 19.79 9.14
C GLU A 664 -42.83 20.37 8.26
N THR A 665 -42.56 20.62 6.98
CA THR A 665 -43.53 21.18 6.02
C THR A 665 -44.41 20.14 5.32
N HIS A 666 -44.11 18.85 5.49
CA HIS A 666 -44.90 17.71 4.97
C HIS A 666 -45.74 16.99 6.03
N LEU A 667 -45.87 17.57 7.22
CA LEU A 667 -46.84 17.13 8.24
C LEU A 667 -48.29 17.56 7.95
N TRP A 668 -48.58 18.11 6.76
CA TRP A 668 -49.91 18.49 6.29
C TRP A 668 -50.13 18.13 4.82
#